data_AF-W6QDL1-F1
#
_entry.id   AF-W6QDL1-F1
#
_cell.length_a   1.000
_cell.length_b   1.000
_cell.length_c   1.000
_cell.angle_alpha   90.00
_cell.angle_beta   90.00
_cell.angle_gamma   90.00
#
_symmetry.space_group_name_H-M   'P 1'
#
loop_
_entity.id
_entity.type
_entity.pdbx_description
1 polymer ?
#
loop_
_entity_poly.entity_id
_entity_poly.type
_entity_poly.pdbx_seq_one_letter_code
_entity_poly.pdbx_strand_id
1 'polypeptide(L)'
;MMGSDDGIGPRKRRKTSPPVAVPYLLHSLFGDVPLATEHSDNVYITCVEYWNENLYIGTSAAEILHFVCLPPSSPDETAEPTFILASRLPILFAQSPPAGTDQEGVRQIVLLSSVNKACVLCNGTVTFYMLPELSPAFGATKVNHCRWIGGLDLNWDAEEGENPTIMIAVQNRIMLVQIGDEARRIKKIEFPGCLTAARRGTIACAADTHSYSLLEVAHQQKIPLFPISSSNEVFESGHVEDMNPAPRTPLKRSPSSSYPASPPSDASGHGRSNSMNTFVGMLSPQAQAAQLDRSPSGTPDPFTSTGEPRRSSSEERDGKSSPKPPSDPESDNKSPTNDSLKPLPPLPPPTKQGKRLQSHVVSPTPSEFLLVTGTEETEPGVGMFVDMDGEVVRGTINFHRFPKSVVIDTNENDEMFQTSEDAKEEFVLAVIEDEDGGKFRTRLEIQRWDDDPGEIERTKSWLEIPSPGETQSQVGLRHTLSPSHLELNEIGQLLRMVRLKNPTLPPHVSVADSRTEASIEHSQKEKELFDSQELADSEGIKKSDGSATQGWEAQRNAEEAKFARGLGKVQSSLVMWSGSQIWRVLHNPLIVQLEDTLQRAQETEENEHTVLRRDAILDLLLSVQNTEPKTEAEFIGLSYVKQKASLMLYGDLLSMQPDDRDATAIDGTEKALLAGNLDPRLALLFIPLLRCEVLQGPQGIWIHAGLASMAEQYLEQVGKIGIESSGLDASRSPVLNMVKRFLLSWQQKRGYGSITDETYVLDSTDAALLHLTLEQDAYLTRDQRAASPIRAELNKLVDNWKGNFDRAVMLLETYKRLYVLSRLYQSRKMARNVLKTWQRIVDGETDAGGEVSADGVETQMRRYLVKIKDVQLVEEYGSWLAGRNPNLGIQIFADNASRVRLEPADVVALLKERAPNAVQVYLEHLVFAKNYTQYADDLISYYLDTVLSVLESSPEARASLAESYSTYRALRAPKPTYLNFIIENTPTEPWWQSRLRLLQLLGGISGSRFTSQPLPTGISYSIPNVLTRIEPFQNELVSECIILDGLQGHHSPALHLLTHGLGDYDSAIRYCVFGGPRSSSSSTGILPELADYTLQTTLFRHLLDEFLHIEDVSDRIERTSDLLARFAAWFDVREVLELVPEDWSVDILGGFFVHVFRTLVSQNRETRIERALSAGLNLRIAAEYIDGTEKVGPWVEEAEGVRRLKDAEPRRVSLPDDHSDASDDSAEFGETVGPTSGEVGQ
;
A
#
# COMPACT_ATOMS: atom_id res chain seq x y z
N MET A 1 5.85 0.32 -29.81
CA MET A 1 6.03 0.98 -31.13
C MET A 1 5.34 2.34 -31.07
N MET A 2 5.75 3.30 -31.91
CA MET A 2 5.08 4.60 -32.03
C MET A 2 4.08 4.61 -33.19
N GLY A 3 3.06 5.47 -33.10
CA GLY A 3 2.53 6.18 -34.27
C GLY A 3 1.22 5.69 -34.88
N SER A 4 0.10 6.22 -34.40
CA SER A 4 -0.92 6.85 -35.26
C SER A 4 -1.83 7.71 -34.37
N ASP A 5 -1.73 9.03 -34.51
CA ASP A 5 -2.61 10.01 -33.87
C ASP A 5 -3.68 10.44 -34.88
N ASP A 6 -4.95 10.42 -34.49
CA ASP A 6 -6.09 10.78 -35.35
C ASP A 6 -7.15 11.50 -34.50
N GLY A 7 -6.94 12.80 -34.33
CA GLY A 7 -7.63 13.63 -33.34
C GLY A 7 -9.08 13.97 -33.70
N ILE A 8 -10.04 13.12 -33.31
CA ILE A 8 -11.47 13.47 -33.26
C ILE A 8 -11.88 13.69 -31.80
N GLY A 9 -11.75 14.93 -31.34
CA GLY A 9 -12.14 15.32 -29.97
C GLY A 9 -13.62 15.03 -29.69
N PRO A 10 -13.97 14.42 -28.54
CA PRO A 10 -15.36 14.07 -28.24
C PRO A 10 -16.18 15.34 -28.07
N ARG A 11 -17.23 15.49 -28.89
CA ARG A 11 -18.29 16.49 -28.65
C ARG A 11 -18.78 16.33 -27.22
N LYS A 12 -18.79 17.40 -26.42
CA LYS A 12 -19.37 17.39 -25.07
C LYS A 12 -20.81 16.88 -25.16
N ARG A 13 -21.05 15.62 -24.80
CA ARG A 13 -22.40 15.13 -24.51
C ARG A 13 -22.94 16.02 -23.40
N ARG A 14 -24.13 16.59 -23.58
CA ARG A 14 -24.85 17.23 -22.48
C ARG A 14 -25.04 16.15 -21.41
N LYS A 15 -24.39 16.30 -20.24
CA LYS A 15 -24.79 15.56 -19.05
C LYS A 15 -26.19 16.05 -18.71
N THR A 16 -27.20 15.21 -18.93
CA THR A 16 -28.43 15.30 -18.16
C THR A 16 -28.05 14.97 -16.72
N SER A 17 -28.19 15.92 -15.81
CA SER A 17 -28.11 15.63 -14.37
C SER A 17 -29.14 14.55 -14.01
N PRO A 18 -28.84 13.66 -13.05
CA PRO A 18 -29.88 12.80 -12.47
C PRO A 18 -30.97 13.68 -11.83
N PRO A 19 -32.21 13.17 -11.69
CA PRO A 19 -33.29 13.91 -11.03
C PRO A 19 -32.90 14.17 -9.57
N VAL A 20 -32.53 15.42 -9.31
CA VAL A 20 -32.14 15.95 -7.99
C VAL A 20 -33.33 15.80 -7.05
N ALA A 21 -33.10 15.27 -5.85
CA ALA A 21 -34.12 15.22 -4.81
C ALA A 21 -34.51 16.65 -4.39
N VAL A 22 -35.74 16.86 -3.92
CA VAL A 22 -36.17 18.21 -3.51
C VAL A 22 -35.29 18.68 -2.35
N PRO A 23 -34.62 19.84 -2.44
CA PRO A 23 -33.60 20.25 -1.46
C PRO A 23 -34.16 20.65 -0.10
N TYR A 24 -35.50 20.74 0.02
CA TYR A 24 -36.21 20.97 1.28
C TYR A 24 -37.33 19.94 1.47
N LEU A 25 -37.62 19.64 2.75
CA LEU A 25 -38.73 18.82 3.20
C LEU A 25 -39.65 19.66 4.12
N LEU A 26 -40.94 19.32 4.10
CA LEU A 26 -41.90 19.82 5.08
C LEU A 26 -42.09 18.78 6.19
N HIS A 27 -41.92 19.19 7.45
CA HIS A 27 -42.22 18.35 8.60
C HIS A 27 -43.22 19.06 9.52
N SER A 28 -44.12 18.31 10.16
CA SER A 28 -45.12 18.91 11.05
C SER A 28 -44.45 19.63 12.23
N LEU A 29 -44.84 20.88 12.50
CA LEU A 29 -44.56 21.53 13.78
C LEU A 29 -45.73 21.32 14.74
N PHE A 30 -46.94 21.60 14.27
CA PHE A 30 -48.17 21.47 15.05
C PHE A 30 -49.37 21.40 14.09
N GLY A 31 -50.11 20.28 14.15
CA GLY A 31 -51.14 19.95 13.14
C GLY A 31 -52.46 20.71 13.30
N ASP A 32 -53.06 20.68 14.50
CA ASP A 32 -54.38 21.26 14.75
C ASP A 32 -54.31 22.41 15.76
N VAL A 33 -54.02 23.61 15.27
CA VAL A 33 -54.15 24.83 16.08
C VAL A 33 -55.63 25.07 16.43
N PRO A 34 -56.01 25.21 17.71
CA PRO A 34 -57.39 25.48 18.15
C PRO A 34 -57.80 26.94 17.88
N LEU A 35 -58.05 27.25 16.61
CA LEU A 35 -58.36 28.62 16.13
C LEU A 35 -59.75 29.12 16.54
N ALA A 36 -60.75 28.23 16.66
CA ALA A 36 -62.12 28.60 16.96
C ALA A 36 -62.25 29.47 18.23
N THR A 37 -63.14 30.46 18.18
CA THR A 37 -63.53 31.29 19.34
C THR A 37 -64.99 31.02 19.70
N GLU A 38 -65.44 31.46 20.88
CA GLU A 38 -66.88 31.44 21.22
C GLU A 38 -67.76 32.32 20.31
N HIS A 39 -67.16 33.12 19.41
CA HIS A 39 -67.85 34.18 18.65
C HIS A 39 -67.68 34.06 17.12
N SER A 40 -66.75 33.23 16.63
CA SER A 40 -66.48 33.02 15.20
C SER A 40 -65.66 31.74 14.93
N ASP A 41 -66.06 31.02 13.88
CA ASP A 41 -65.37 29.83 13.37
C ASP A 41 -64.35 30.17 12.26
N ASN A 42 -64.58 31.24 11.49
CA ASN A 42 -63.72 31.67 10.38
C ASN A 42 -62.45 32.42 10.84
N VAL A 43 -61.74 31.88 11.82
CA VAL A 43 -60.47 32.43 12.35
C VAL A 43 -59.29 31.76 11.65
N TYR A 44 -58.26 32.54 11.31
CA TYR A 44 -57.06 32.05 10.61
C TYR A 44 -55.78 32.63 11.21
N ILE A 45 -54.66 31.96 10.93
CA ILE A 45 -53.31 32.34 11.37
C ILE A 45 -52.79 33.48 10.49
N THR A 46 -52.44 34.61 11.11
CA THR A 46 -51.90 35.79 10.42
C THR A 46 -50.38 35.87 10.48
N CYS A 47 -49.79 35.43 11.59
CA CYS A 47 -48.35 35.40 11.81
C CYS A 47 -47.98 34.36 12.86
N VAL A 48 -46.78 33.77 12.74
CA VAL A 48 -46.21 32.81 13.68
C VAL A 48 -44.79 33.25 14.02
N GLU A 49 -44.44 33.23 15.29
CA GLU A 49 -43.08 33.43 15.79
C GLU A 49 -42.73 32.32 16.78
N TYR A 50 -41.50 31.80 16.70
CA TYR A 50 -40.98 30.77 17.60
C TYR A 50 -39.70 31.27 18.28
N TRP A 51 -39.64 31.13 19.59
CA TRP A 51 -38.49 31.55 20.40
C TRP A 51 -38.40 30.72 21.68
N ASN A 52 -37.25 30.06 21.88
CA ASN A 52 -36.88 29.38 23.12
C ASN A 52 -37.99 28.44 23.63
N GLU A 53 -38.34 27.43 22.84
CA GLU A 53 -39.42 26.45 23.10
C GLU A 53 -40.85 27.03 23.20
N ASN A 54 -41.04 28.33 23.03
CA ASN A 54 -42.37 28.97 23.04
C ASN A 54 -42.81 29.33 21.61
N LEU A 55 -44.04 28.97 21.26
CA LEU A 55 -44.68 29.21 19.97
C LEU A 55 -45.80 30.25 20.12
N TYR A 56 -45.67 31.37 19.44
CA TYR A 56 -46.57 32.52 19.49
C TYR A 56 -47.31 32.68 18.16
N ILE A 57 -48.63 32.52 18.17
CA ILE A 57 -49.48 32.52 16.98
C ILE A 57 -50.44 33.71 17.05
N GLY A 58 -50.33 34.65 16.11
CA GLY A 58 -51.30 35.73 15.93
C GLY A 58 -52.49 35.28 15.10
N THR A 59 -53.70 35.70 15.48
CA THR A 59 -54.95 35.38 14.77
C THR A 59 -55.64 36.61 14.18
N SER A 60 -56.49 36.36 13.18
CA SER A 60 -57.43 37.38 12.65
C SER A 60 -58.46 37.85 13.69
N ALA A 61 -58.71 37.07 14.75
CA ALA A 61 -59.59 37.43 15.87
C ALA A 61 -58.98 38.45 16.86
N ALA A 62 -57.80 39.02 16.57
CA ALA A 62 -57.05 39.92 17.45
C ALA A 62 -56.55 39.25 18.76
N GLU A 63 -56.29 37.95 18.71
CA GLU A 63 -55.72 37.18 19.83
C GLU A 63 -54.29 36.72 19.52
N ILE A 64 -53.51 36.50 20.58
CA ILE A 64 -52.29 35.69 20.54
C ILE A 64 -52.58 34.37 21.24
N LEU A 65 -52.32 33.25 20.56
CA LEU A 65 -52.22 31.94 21.18
C LEU A 65 -50.74 31.69 21.50
N HIS A 66 -50.45 31.36 22.75
CA HIS A 66 -49.11 31.08 23.24
C HIS A 66 -49.06 29.62 23.71
N PHE A 67 -48.26 28.82 23.03
CA PHE A 67 -48.01 27.42 23.35
C PHE A 67 -46.59 27.23 23.86
N VAL A 68 -46.45 26.38 24.87
CA VAL A 68 -45.15 25.87 25.33
C VAL A 68 -44.95 24.49 24.70
N CYS A 69 -43.80 24.31 24.04
CA CYS A 69 -43.31 23.01 23.60
C CYS A 69 -42.80 22.24 24.83
N LEU A 70 -43.31 21.02 25.05
CA LEU A 70 -42.71 20.09 26.01
C LEU A 70 -41.83 19.06 25.28
N PRO A 71 -40.64 18.75 25.82
CA PRO A 71 -39.83 17.64 25.33
C PRO A 71 -40.56 16.30 25.54
N PRO A 72 -40.25 15.26 24.74
CA PRO A 72 -40.88 13.95 24.86
C PRO A 72 -40.67 13.33 26.25
N SER A 73 -41.72 12.68 26.77
CA SER A 73 -41.79 12.17 28.15
C SER A 73 -40.84 11.01 28.46
N SER A 74 -40.28 10.36 27.43
CA SER A 74 -39.16 9.44 27.56
C SER A 74 -38.14 9.74 26.46
N PRO A 75 -36.82 9.54 26.72
CA PRO A 75 -35.79 9.75 25.71
C PRO A 75 -35.64 8.56 24.75
N ASP A 76 -36.54 7.56 24.78
CA ASP A 76 -36.45 6.32 23.97
C ASP A 76 -37.70 6.00 23.14
N GLU A 77 -38.81 6.72 23.32
CA GLU A 77 -39.98 6.62 22.44
C GLU A 77 -39.93 7.65 21.31
N THR A 78 -40.49 7.30 20.15
CA THR A 78 -40.59 8.18 18.96
C THR A 78 -41.71 9.21 19.11
N ALA A 79 -41.77 9.88 20.26
CA ALA A 79 -42.81 10.86 20.58
C ALA A 79 -42.47 12.23 19.98
N GLU A 80 -43.38 12.77 19.17
CA GLU A 80 -43.30 14.15 18.69
C GLU A 80 -43.41 15.14 19.87
N PRO A 81 -42.75 16.33 19.79
CA PRO A 81 -42.84 17.34 20.83
C PRO A 81 -44.29 17.83 21.01
N THR A 82 -44.76 17.89 22.25
CA THR A 82 -46.17 18.20 22.54
C THR A 82 -46.36 19.67 22.88
N PHE A 83 -47.28 20.33 22.19
CA PHE A 83 -47.59 21.75 22.41
C PHE A 83 -48.78 21.91 23.36
N ILE A 84 -48.56 22.54 24.51
CA ILE A 84 -49.62 22.86 25.47
C ILE A 84 -49.93 24.36 25.39
N LEU A 85 -51.21 24.70 25.23
CA LEU A 85 -51.69 26.09 25.27
C LEU A 85 -51.49 26.67 26.68
N ALA A 86 -50.51 27.57 26.83
CA ALA A 86 -50.21 28.24 28.09
C ALA A 86 -51.09 29.48 28.29
N SER A 87 -51.38 30.25 27.23
CA SER A 87 -52.33 31.38 27.30
C SER A 87 -52.98 31.71 25.96
N ARG A 88 -54.22 32.22 26.02
CA ARG A 88 -54.95 32.85 24.91
C ARG A 88 -55.23 34.31 25.29
N LEU A 89 -54.51 35.24 24.65
CA LEU A 89 -54.46 36.66 25.03
C LEU A 89 -55.18 37.54 24.00
N PRO A 90 -56.39 38.06 24.28
CA PRO A 90 -57.05 39.04 23.41
C PRO A 90 -56.39 40.42 23.54
N ILE A 91 -56.01 41.03 22.42
CA ILE A 91 -55.33 42.33 22.39
C ILE A 91 -56.35 43.47 22.39
N LEU A 92 -56.29 44.32 23.42
CA LEU A 92 -57.12 45.52 23.51
C LEU A 92 -56.60 46.64 22.61
N PHE A 93 -56.99 46.65 21.33
CA PHE A 93 -56.72 47.74 20.38
C PHE A 93 -57.62 48.97 20.62
N ALA A 94 -57.24 50.14 20.07
CA ALA A 94 -57.89 51.42 20.40
C ALA A 94 -59.10 51.81 19.53
N GLN A 95 -59.21 51.26 18.31
CA GLN A 95 -60.28 51.54 17.34
C GLN A 95 -60.54 50.29 16.50
N SER A 96 -61.80 49.95 16.25
CA SER A 96 -62.14 48.95 15.23
C SER A 96 -61.79 49.50 13.84
N PRO A 97 -61.20 48.69 12.94
CA PRO A 97 -60.97 49.11 11.57
C PRO A 97 -62.29 49.36 10.82
N PRO A 98 -62.31 50.20 9.77
CA PRO A 98 -63.46 50.28 8.88
C PRO A 98 -63.61 48.95 8.13
N ALA A 99 -64.80 48.34 8.25
CA ALA A 99 -65.10 47.03 7.68
C ALA A 99 -64.79 46.96 6.18
N GLY A 100 -64.09 45.91 5.75
CA GLY A 100 -63.63 45.73 4.37
C GLY A 100 -62.21 46.24 4.08
N THR A 101 -61.35 46.33 5.10
CA THR A 101 -59.90 46.47 4.92
C THR A 101 -59.18 45.18 5.33
N ASP A 102 -58.14 44.78 4.60
CA ASP A 102 -57.30 43.60 4.89
C ASP A 102 -56.39 43.79 6.13
N GLN A 103 -56.97 44.28 7.24
CA GLN A 103 -56.26 44.80 8.42
C GLN A 103 -56.92 44.38 9.74
N GLU A 104 -57.63 43.25 9.74
CA GLU A 104 -58.31 42.70 10.91
C GLU A 104 -57.41 41.68 11.65
N GLY A 105 -57.17 41.92 12.94
CA GLY A 105 -56.47 41.01 13.85
C GLY A 105 -55.06 41.43 14.23
N VAL A 106 -54.27 40.45 14.68
CA VAL A 106 -52.82 40.60 14.90
C VAL A 106 -52.13 40.56 13.54
N ARG A 107 -51.27 41.53 13.21
CA ARG A 107 -50.57 41.58 11.91
C ARG A 107 -49.10 41.14 12.00
N GLN A 108 -48.43 41.54 13.07
CA GLN A 108 -47.00 41.24 13.29
C GLN A 108 -46.74 41.09 14.78
N ILE A 109 -45.93 40.08 15.12
CA ILE A 109 -45.26 39.92 16.40
C ILE A 109 -43.76 40.12 16.12
N VAL A 110 -43.06 40.88 16.94
CA VAL A 110 -41.61 41.08 16.86
C VAL A 110 -41.03 40.80 18.24
N LEU A 111 -40.26 39.71 18.34
CA LEU A 111 -39.64 39.26 19.58
C LEU A 111 -38.26 39.91 19.76
N LEU A 112 -37.92 40.26 21.00
CA LEU A 112 -36.68 40.95 21.38
C LEU A 112 -36.02 40.17 22.53
N SER A 113 -35.25 39.14 22.15
CA SER A 113 -34.60 38.18 23.06
C SER A 113 -33.69 38.86 24.09
N SER A 114 -32.77 39.73 23.64
CA SER A 114 -31.77 40.40 24.49
C SER A 114 -32.35 41.24 25.64
N VAL A 115 -33.63 41.61 25.57
CA VAL A 115 -34.33 42.37 26.62
C VAL A 115 -35.62 41.71 27.11
N ASN A 116 -35.87 40.45 26.71
CA ASN A 116 -37.04 39.63 27.04
C ASN A 116 -38.38 40.36 26.86
N LYS A 117 -38.60 40.98 25.69
CA LYS A 117 -39.83 41.73 25.37
C LYS A 117 -40.36 41.40 23.97
N ALA A 118 -41.66 41.60 23.77
CA ALA A 118 -42.33 41.46 22.48
C ALA A 118 -43.08 42.74 22.10
N CYS A 119 -43.01 43.12 20.83
CA CYS A 119 -43.78 44.21 20.23
C CYS A 119 -44.84 43.60 19.32
N VAL A 120 -46.12 43.92 19.54
CA VAL A 120 -47.22 43.33 18.78
C VAL A 120 -48.09 44.41 18.15
N LEU A 121 -48.27 44.31 16.84
CA LEU A 121 -49.11 45.19 16.02
C LEU A 121 -50.46 44.53 15.77
N CYS A 122 -51.54 45.12 16.26
CA CYS A 122 -52.91 44.64 16.10
C CYS A 122 -53.85 45.82 15.80
N ASN A 123 -54.68 45.70 14.75
CA ASN A 123 -55.63 46.74 14.31
C ASN A 123 -55.02 48.17 14.33
N GLY A 124 -53.83 48.33 13.74
CA GLY A 124 -53.12 49.61 13.66
C GLY A 124 -52.57 50.17 14.99
N THR A 125 -52.62 49.39 16.07
CA THR A 125 -52.12 49.72 17.42
C THR A 125 -50.92 48.83 17.75
N VAL A 126 -49.80 49.42 18.14
CA VAL A 126 -48.66 48.67 18.72
C VAL A 126 -48.78 48.62 20.23
N THR A 127 -48.55 47.44 20.78
CA THR A 127 -48.55 47.10 22.21
C THR A 127 -47.25 46.38 22.56
N PHE A 128 -46.81 46.50 23.82
CA PHE A 128 -45.57 45.92 24.31
C PHE A 128 -45.86 44.92 25.44
N TYR A 129 -45.15 43.80 25.43
CA TYR A 129 -45.30 42.70 26.39
C TYR A 129 -43.92 42.19 26.85
N MET A 130 -43.86 41.55 28.01
CA MET A 130 -42.71 40.82 28.52
C MET A 130 -42.75 39.37 28.01
N LEU A 131 -41.60 38.76 27.77
CA LEU A 131 -41.47 37.35 27.39
C LEU A 131 -41.05 36.48 28.60
N PRO A 132 -41.44 35.19 28.65
CA PRO A 132 -42.33 34.50 27.70
C PRO A 132 -43.83 34.72 27.94
N GLU A 133 -44.23 35.13 29.15
CA GLU A 133 -45.63 35.10 29.63
C GLU A 133 -46.61 36.07 28.94
N LEU A 134 -46.14 36.95 28.04
CA LEU A 134 -46.90 38.02 27.39
C LEU A 134 -47.61 38.97 28.38
N SER A 135 -47.02 39.25 29.54
CA SER A 135 -47.55 40.23 30.49
C SER A 135 -47.28 41.67 30.01
N PRO A 136 -48.21 42.65 30.16
CA PRO A 136 -48.07 43.98 29.55
C PRO A 136 -46.86 44.78 30.05
N ALA A 137 -45.96 45.15 29.13
CA ALA A 137 -44.76 45.95 29.41
C ALA A 137 -45.07 47.46 29.42
N PHE A 138 -44.14 48.25 29.98
CA PHE A 138 -44.15 49.72 29.99
C PHE A 138 -45.51 50.34 30.41
N GLY A 139 -46.17 49.76 31.42
CA GLY A 139 -47.48 50.23 31.90
C GLY A 139 -48.61 50.15 30.86
N ALA A 140 -48.53 49.20 29.93
CA ALA A 140 -49.44 49.06 28.78
C ALA A 140 -49.45 50.27 27.83
N THR A 141 -48.27 50.89 27.62
CA THR A 141 -48.06 51.93 26.60
C THR A 141 -48.49 51.45 25.22
N LYS A 142 -49.23 52.29 24.47
CA LYS A 142 -49.75 51.98 23.13
C LYS A 142 -49.34 53.04 22.10
N VAL A 143 -49.02 52.62 20.89
CA VAL A 143 -48.73 53.52 19.76
C VAL A 143 -49.77 53.32 18.66
N ASN A 144 -50.61 54.32 18.42
CA ASN A 144 -51.74 54.23 17.49
C ASN A 144 -51.35 54.71 16.08
N HIS A 145 -52.10 54.24 15.07
CA HIS A 145 -51.91 54.55 13.64
C HIS A 145 -50.59 54.02 13.05
N CYS A 146 -50.10 52.91 13.61
CA CYS A 146 -48.96 52.18 13.08
C CYS A 146 -49.39 51.31 11.89
N ARG A 147 -48.55 51.23 10.85
CA ARG A 147 -48.75 50.36 9.69
C ARG A 147 -47.88 49.10 9.72
N TRP A 148 -46.67 49.22 10.26
CA TRP A 148 -45.66 48.17 10.28
C TRP A 148 -44.70 48.35 11.46
N ILE A 149 -44.17 47.23 11.95
CA ILE A 149 -43.10 47.15 12.94
C ILE A 149 -42.01 46.17 12.47
N GLY A 150 -40.76 46.46 12.79
CA GLY A 150 -39.60 45.65 12.41
C GLY A 150 -38.32 46.48 12.44
N GLY A 151 -37.43 46.29 11.46
CA GLY A 151 -36.25 47.14 11.29
C GLY A 151 -35.26 47.10 12.46
N LEU A 152 -35.23 45.95 13.15
CA LEU A 152 -34.03 45.51 13.85
C LEU A 152 -32.84 45.57 12.89
N ASP A 153 -31.65 45.75 13.45
CA ASP A 153 -30.46 45.53 12.64
C ASP A 153 -30.37 44.05 12.31
N LEU A 154 -29.96 43.74 11.08
CA LEU A 154 -29.51 42.41 10.70
C LEU A 154 -27.97 42.29 10.83
N ASN A 155 -27.26 43.36 11.22
CA ASN A 155 -25.83 43.39 11.53
C ASN A 155 -25.57 43.67 13.02
N TRP A 156 -26.43 43.19 13.93
CA TRP A 156 -26.33 43.45 15.37
C TRP A 156 -26.04 42.18 16.15
N ASP A 157 -24.85 42.14 16.74
CA ASP A 157 -24.45 41.05 17.62
C ASP A 157 -25.10 41.23 19.00
N ALA A 158 -25.88 40.23 19.41
CA ALA A 158 -26.56 40.25 20.71
C ALA A 158 -25.59 40.23 21.91
N GLU A 159 -24.32 39.87 21.68
CA GLU A 159 -23.27 39.79 22.70
C GLU A 159 -22.67 41.15 23.10
N GLU A 160 -22.79 42.20 22.27
CA GLU A 160 -22.24 43.53 22.59
C GLU A 160 -22.93 44.22 23.78
N GLY A 161 -24.06 43.70 24.25
CA GLY A 161 -24.73 44.14 25.48
C GLY A 161 -25.48 45.47 25.38
N GLU A 162 -25.58 46.07 24.20
CA GLU A 162 -26.41 47.25 23.97
C GLU A 162 -27.92 46.91 23.94
N ASN A 163 -28.78 47.93 24.03
CA ASN A 163 -30.23 47.76 23.97
C ASN A 163 -30.73 47.83 22.51
N PRO A 164 -31.53 46.84 22.04
CA PRO A 164 -31.95 46.75 20.64
C PRO A 164 -32.83 47.93 20.22
N THR A 165 -32.68 48.34 18.95
CA THR A 165 -33.43 49.45 18.35
C THR A 165 -34.31 48.95 17.22
N ILE A 166 -35.62 49.21 17.31
CA ILE A 166 -36.62 48.88 16.29
C ILE A 166 -37.11 50.13 15.53
N MET A 167 -37.68 49.90 14.35
CA MET A 167 -38.38 50.87 13.54
C MET A 167 -39.91 50.66 13.66
N ILE A 168 -40.62 51.70 14.10
CA ILE A 168 -42.09 51.73 14.13
C ILE A 168 -42.59 52.69 13.04
N ALA A 169 -43.26 52.16 12.03
CA ALA A 169 -43.86 52.94 10.96
C ALA A 169 -45.26 53.43 11.34
N VAL A 170 -45.42 54.75 11.52
CA VAL A 170 -46.69 55.45 11.70
C VAL A 170 -47.08 56.09 10.36
N GLN A 171 -48.38 56.28 10.08
CA GLN A 171 -48.92 56.77 8.79
C GLN A 171 -48.03 57.73 7.97
N ASN A 172 -47.43 58.77 8.58
CA ASN A 172 -46.61 59.78 7.90
C ASN A 172 -45.12 59.80 8.33
N ARG A 173 -44.64 58.84 9.14
CA ARG A 173 -43.25 58.85 9.68
C ARG A 173 -42.82 57.51 10.24
N ILE A 174 -41.53 57.19 10.11
CA ILE A 174 -40.88 56.11 10.86
C ILE A 174 -40.29 56.69 12.16
N MET A 175 -40.33 55.92 13.24
CA MET A 175 -39.73 56.27 14.53
C MET A 175 -38.76 55.17 14.94
N LEU A 176 -37.51 55.53 15.26
CA LEU A 176 -36.58 54.59 15.88
C LEU A 176 -36.75 54.62 17.39
N VAL A 177 -36.93 53.44 17.98
CA VAL A 177 -37.19 53.25 19.42
C VAL A 177 -36.22 52.20 19.94
N GLN A 178 -35.36 52.60 20.86
CA GLN A 178 -34.54 51.70 21.66
C GLN A 178 -35.42 51.10 22.75
N ILE A 179 -35.27 49.79 22.98
CA ILE A 179 -36.10 49.05 23.94
C ILE A 179 -35.18 48.41 24.96
N GLY A 180 -35.20 48.94 26.19
CA GLY A 180 -34.54 48.37 27.35
C GLY A 180 -35.53 48.15 28.49
N ASP A 181 -35.20 48.64 29.69
CA ASP A 181 -36.15 48.78 30.81
C ASP A 181 -37.24 49.84 30.54
N GLU A 182 -36.97 50.76 29.61
CA GLU A 182 -37.91 51.74 29.07
C GLU A 182 -37.87 51.72 27.53
N ALA A 183 -38.99 52.02 26.87
CA ALA A 183 -39.04 52.28 25.44
C ALA A 183 -38.65 53.74 25.14
N ARG A 184 -37.43 53.99 24.68
CA ARG A 184 -36.86 55.32 24.45
C ARG A 184 -36.73 55.63 22.97
N ARG A 185 -37.40 56.70 22.51
CA ARG A 185 -37.38 57.11 21.09
C ARG A 185 -36.10 57.88 20.76
N ILE A 186 -35.26 57.33 19.87
CA ILE A 186 -34.01 57.96 19.43
C ILE A 186 -34.27 58.99 18.31
N LYS A 187 -34.90 58.56 17.21
CA LYS A 187 -35.06 59.37 15.98
C LYS A 187 -36.48 59.39 15.43
N LYS A 188 -36.70 60.31 14.51
CA LYS A 188 -37.87 60.42 13.61
C LYS A 188 -37.33 60.53 12.19
N ILE A 189 -37.91 59.77 11.27
CA ILE A 189 -37.60 59.81 9.83
C ILE A 189 -38.91 60.13 9.09
N GLU A 190 -38.89 61.13 8.21
CA GLU A 190 -40.07 61.59 7.45
C GLU A 190 -40.28 60.70 6.21
N PHE A 191 -40.80 59.49 6.43
CA PHE A 191 -41.16 58.57 5.35
C PHE A 191 -42.66 58.20 5.46
N PRO A 192 -43.52 58.64 4.53
CA PRO A 192 -44.95 58.36 4.60
C PRO A 192 -45.28 56.95 4.11
N GLY A 193 -46.28 56.34 4.73
CA GLY A 193 -46.95 55.17 4.18
C GLY A 193 -46.25 53.82 4.25
N CYS A 194 -45.01 53.74 4.76
CA CYS A 194 -44.19 52.52 4.90
C CYS A 194 -45.00 51.25 5.16
N LEU A 195 -44.80 50.23 4.31
CA LEU A 195 -45.45 48.92 4.39
C LEU A 195 -44.51 47.82 4.90
N THR A 196 -43.22 47.90 4.57
CA THR A 196 -42.15 47.04 5.10
C THR A 196 -40.79 47.75 5.01
N ALA A 197 -39.80 47.31 5.81
CA ALA A 197 -38.41 47.71 5.69
C ALA A 197 -37.44 46.67 6.27
N ALA A 198 -36.20 46.64 5.79
CA ALA A 198 -35.07 45.89 6.38
C ALA A 198 -33.93 46.86 6.69
N ARG A 199 -33.10 46.59 7.72
CA ARG A 199 -32.01 47.48 8.15
C ARG A 199 -30.70 46.72 8.29
N ARG A 200 -29.63 47.30 7.72
CA ARG A 200 -28.24 46.86 7.78
C ARG A 200 -27.41 48.06 8.25
N GLY A 201 -27.02 48.08 9.52
CA GLY A 201 -26.35 49.20 10.18
C GLY A 201 -27.10 50.53 10.08
N THR A 202 -26.44 51.52 9.47
CA THR A 202 -26.97 52.87 9.25
C THR A 202 -27.97 52.99 8.11
N ILE A 203 -28.16 51.96 7.29
CA ILE A 203 -28.97 52.01 6.07
C ILE A 203 -30.18 51.08 6.20
N ALA A 204 -31.35 51.57 5.82
CA ALA A 204 -32.59 50.80 5.82
C ALA A 204 -33.31 50.90 4.47
N CYS A 205 -33.46 49.78 3.77
CA CYS A 205 -34.33 49.71 2.59
C CYS A 205 -35.79 49.63 3.04
N ALA A 206 -36.62 50.58 2.62
CA ALA A 206 -38.03 50.69 2.98
C ALA A 206 -38.93 50.81 1.74
N ALA A 207 -40.11 50.20 1.81
CA ALA A 207 -41.13 50.28 0.77
C ALA A 207 -42.32 51.14 1.21
N ASP A 208 -42.79 52.04 0.35
CA ASP A 208 -44.08 52.72 0.52
C ASP A 208 -45.20 51.95 -0.21
N THR A 209 -46.25 52.62 -0.70
CA THR A 209 -47.35 51.98 -1.44
C THR A 209 -47.13 51.89 -2.96
N HIS A 210 -45.98 52.34 -3.46
CA HIS A 210 -45.66 52.45 -4.90
C HIS A 210 -44.21 52.10 -5.25
N SER A 211 -43.24 52.34 -4.35
CA SER A 211 -41.80 52.30 -4.61
C SER A 211 -40.96 51.82 -3.42
N TYR A 212 -39.75 51.36 -3.73
CA TYR A 212 -38.69 51.09 -2.75
C TYR A 212 -37.82 52.34 -2.56
N SER A 213 -37.11 52.46 -1.44
CA SER A 213 -36.13 53.52 -1.19
C SER A 213 -35.11 53.10 -0.14
N LEU A 214 -33.84 53.45 -0.31
CA LEU A 214 -32.85 53.38 0.76
C LEU A 214 -32.96 54.62 1.64
N LEU A 215 -32.95 54.44 2.96
CA LEU A 215 -33.04 55.48 3.96
C LEU A 215 -31.81 55.44 4.85
N GLU A 216 -31.01 56.50 4.86
CA GLU A 216 -29.88 56.59 5.77
C GLU A 216 -30.36 57.07 7.15
N VAL A 217 -30.41 56.13 8.10
CA VAL A 217 -30.83 56.32 9.49
C VAL A 217 -29.90 57.28 10.23
N ALA A 218 -28.65 57.43 9.79
CA ALA A 218 -27.69 58.40 10.32
C ALA A 218 -28.11 59.85 9.99
N HIS A 219 -28.06 60.25 8.71
CA HIS A 219 -28.19 61.65 8.29
C HIS A 219 -29.59 62.05 7.77
N GLN A 220 -30.55 61.12 7.65
CA GLN A 220 -31.90 61.35 7.11
C GLN A 220 -31.91 61.73 5.62
N GLN A 221 -31.12 61.01 4.83
CA GLN A 221 -31.15 61.04 3.37
C GLN A 221 -32.02 59.89 2.83
N LYS A 222 -32.69 60.13 1.69
CA LYS A 222 -33.46 59.13 0.95
C LYS A 222 -32.90 58.97 -0.46
N ILE A 223 -32.72 57.73 -0.90
CA ILE A 223 -32.41 57.37 -2.29
C ILE A 223 -33.61 56.60 -2.85
N PRO A 224 -34.39 57.15 -3.80
CA PRO A 224 -35.54 56.46 -4.37
C PRO A 224 -35.11 55.37 -5.36
N LEU A 225 -35.60 54.15 -5.12
CA LEU A 225 -35.41 52.98 -5.98
C LEU A 225 -36.68 52.71 -6.82
N PHE A 226 -36.60 51.74 -7.72
CA PHE A 226 -37.64 51.41 -8.71
C PHE A 226 -39.01 51.08 -8.08
N PRO A 227 -40.11 51.24 -8.86
CA PRO A 227 -41.46 50.97 -8.38
C PRO A 227 -41.74 49.49 -8.13
N ILE A 228 -42.64 49.20 -7.19
CA ILE A 228 -43.12 47.85 -6.84
C ILE A 228 -43.96 47.26 -7.98
N SER A 229 -44.77 48.10 -8.64
CA SER A 229 -45.44 47.75 -9.90
C SER A 229 -44.93 48.64 -11.03
N SER A 230 -44.41 48.01 -12.08
CA SER A 230 -43.88 48.65 -13.29
C SER A 230 -44.93 49.42 -14.10
N SER A 231 -46.22 49.28 -13.76
CA SER A 231 -47.34 50.03 -14.35
C SER A 231 -47.43 51.51 -13.93
N ASN A 232 -46.62 51.97 -12.98
CA ASN A 232 -46.63 53.37 -12.50
C ASN A 232 -45.64 54.24 -13.30
N GLU A 233 -46.12 54.94 -14.34
CA GLU A 233 -45.32 55.74 -15.29
C GLU A 233 -44.69 57.06 -14.75
N VAL A 234 -44.29 57.13 -13.47
CA VAL A 234 -43.62 58.32 -12.90
C VAL A 234 -42.46 57.90 -12.01
N PHE A 235 -41.25 57.86 -12.57
CA PHE A 235 -40.03 57.57 -11.82
C PHE A 235 -38.80 58.28 -12.43
N GLU A 236 -38.07 59.04 -11.61
CA GLU A 236 -36.71 59.52 -11.88
C GLU A 236 -35.76 58.82 -10.90
N SER A 237 -34.81 58.04 -11.41
CA SER A 237 -33.96 57.16 -10.60
C SER A 237 -32.71 57.87 -10.05
N GLY A 238 -32.34 57.57 -8.80
CA GLY A 238 -30.98 57.81 -8.29
C GLY A 238 -30.63 59.25 -7.91
N HIS A 239 -31.60 60.11 -7.59
CA HIS A 239 -31.32 61.43 -6.99
C HIS A 239 -31.49 61.38 -5.46
N VAL A 240 -30.48 61.83 -4.71
CA VAL A 240 -30.52 61.88 -3.24
C VAL A 240 -31.47 63.00 -2.79
N GLU A 241 -32.54 62.63 -2.09
CA GLU A 241 -33.51 63.56 -1.49
C GLU A 241 -33.18 63.82 -0.01
N ASP A 242 -32.88 65.06 0.35
CA ASP A 242 -32.90 65.52 1.75
C ASP A 242 -34.35 65.45 2.27
N MET A 243 -34.60 64.65 3.31
CA MET A 243 -35.95 64.31 3.79
C MET A 243 -36.64 65.45 4.59
N ASN A 244 -36.31 66.72 4.33
CA ASN A 244 -36.71 67.88 5.14
C ASN A 244 -37.27 69.05 4.29
N PRO A 245 -38.39 68.84 3.57
CA PRO A 245 -38.92 69.82 2.62
C PRO A 245 -39.61 71.01 3.30
N ALA A 246 -39.07 72.22 3.12
CA ALA A 246 -39.76 73.46 3.48
C ALA A 246 -41.03 73.64 2.62
N PRO A 247 -42.20 73.99 3.21
CA PRO A 247 -43.48 73.94 2.50
C PRO A 247 -43.58 74.97 1.38
N ARG A 248 -43.90 74.51 0.16
CA ARG A 248 -44.21 75.37 -0.99
C ARG A 248 -45.60 75.07 -1.54
N THR A 249 -46.33 76.13 -1.87
CA THR A 249 -47.75 76.11 -2.24
C THR A 249 -48.00 75.63 -3.67
N PRO A 250 -49.10 74.90 -3.94
CA PRO A 250 -49.39 74.38 -5.28
C PRO A 250 -49.91 75.47 -6.23
N LEU A 251 -49.31 75.60 -7.41
CA LEU A 251 -49.83 76.39 -8.53
C LEU A 251 -49.82 75.57 -9.83
N LYS A 252 -50.95 75.59 -10.53
CA LYS A 252 -51.23 74.78 -11.73
C LYS A 252 -50.58 75.37 -12.97
N ARG A 253 -49.99 74.54 -13.83
CA ARG A 253 -50.10 74.69 -15.30
C ARG A 253 -49.91 73.37 -16.03
N SER A 254 -50.72 73.14 -17.07
CA SER A 254 -50.66 71.99 -17.99
C SER A 254 -49.69 72.25 -19.15
N PRO A 255 -49.22 71.21 -19.88
CA PRO A 255 -48.14 71.35 -20.87
C PRO A 255 -48.58 71.94 -22.22
N SER A 256 -47.61 72.29 -23.06
CA SER A 256 -47.80 72.63 -24.49
C SER A 256 -46.51 72.35 -25.27
N SER A 257 -46.63 71.86 -26.49
CA SER A 257 -45.54 71.32 -27.32
C SER A 257 -45.20 72.19 -28.54
N SER A 258 -43.93 72.21 -28.98
CA SER A 258 -43.58 72.20 -30.42
C SER A 258 -42.07 71.97 -30.68
N TYR A 259 -41.78 71.31 -31.81
CA TYR A 259 -40.44 71.05 -32.40
C TYR A 259 -39.96 72.26 -33.26
N PRO A 260 -38.88 72.22 -34.10
CA PRO A 260 -37.73 71.28 -34.25
C PRO A 260 -36.32 71.98 -34.45
N ALA A 261 -35.31 71.17 -34.80
CA ALA A 261 -34.29 71.40 -35.87
C ALA A 261 -32.86 71.99 -35.59
N SER A 262 -31.89 71.07 -35.51
CA SER A 262 -30.65 71.00 -36.36
C SER A 262 -29.48 72.02 -36.09
N PRO A 263 -28.33 72.05 -36.86
CA PRO A 263 -26.96 71.92 -36.29
C PRO A 263 -26.01 73.07 -36.80
N PRO A 264 -24.65 72.97 -36.97
CA PRO A 264 -23.63 71.95 -36.64
C PRO A 264 -22.27 72.50 -36.07
N SER A 265 -21.22 71.65 -36.12
CA SER A 265 -19.77 71.93 -36.37
C SER A 265 -18.84 72.59 -35.31
N ASP A 266 -17.90 71.75 -34.85
CA ASP A 266 -16.42 71.91 -34.95
C ASP A 266 -15.50 72.49 -33.84
N ALA A 267 -14.30 71.87 -33.82
CA ALA A 267 -12.97 72.39 -33.46
C ALA A 267 -12.52 72.58 -31.98
N SER A 268 -11.93 71.52 -31.43
CA SER A 268 -10.52 71.48 -31.00
C SER A 268 -9.87 72.68 -30.26
N GLY A 269 -9.60 72.49 -28.95
CA GLY A 269 -8.20 72.32 -28.51
C GLY A 269 -7.51 73.37 -27.62
N HIS A 270 -6.92 72.85 -26.54
CA HIS A 270 -5.77 73.37 -25.75
C HIS A 270 -5.93 74.50 -24.71
N GLY A 271 -5.38 74.21 -23.53
CA GLY A 271 -5.15 75.08 -22.35
C GLY A 271 -4.98 74.18 -21.13
N ARG A 272 -3.77 73.78 -20.68
CA ARG A 272 -2.73 74.56 -19.99
C ARG A 272 -3.31 75.45 -18.87
N SER A 273 -2.86 75.37 -17.61
CA SER A 273 -1.77 74.57 -17.01
C SER A 273 -1.73 74.75 -15.47
N ASN A 274 -1.04 73.84 -14.76
CA ASN A 274 -0.29 74.12 -13.50
C ASN A 274 -1.10 74.49 -12.24
N SER A 275 -0.57 74.52 -10.99
CA SER A 275 0.60 73.92 -10.25
C SER A 275 0.43 74.31 -8.74
N MET A 276 1.24 74.04 -7.71
CA MET A 276 2.57 73.43 -7.41
C MET A 276 2.55 73.15 -5.86
N ASN A 277 3.51 72.62 -5.09
CA ASN A 277 4.93 72.20 -5.14
C ASN A 277 5.05 70.86 -4.35
N THR A 278 6.09 69.99 -4.34
CA THR A 278 7.55 70.03 -4.63
C THR A 278 8.46 70.45 -3.46
N PHE A 279 9.40 69.55 -3.07
CA PHE A 279 10.79 69.70 -2.55
C PHE A 279 11.15 68.68 -1.44
N VAL A 280 12.38 68.13 -1.26
CA VAL A 280 13.41 67.57 -2.19
C VAL A 280 14.59 66.96 -1.39
N GLY A 281 15.32 65.96 -1.95
CA GLY A 281 16.68 65.54 -1.53
C GLY A 281 16.80 64.05 -1.12
N MET A 282 17.40 63.13 -1.89
CA MET A 282 18.78 62.95 -2.43
C MET A 282 19.80 62.28 -1.48
N LEU A 283 20.11 60.99 -1.72
CA LEU A 283 21.43 60.50 -2.22
C LEU A 283 21.37 58.97 -2.54
N SER A 284 22.45 58.43 -3.13
CA SER A 284 22.54 57.14 -3.86
C SER A 284 23.65 56.20 -3.26
N PRO A 285 24.13 55.04 -3.82
CA PRO A 285 23.91 54.44 -5.16
C PRO A 285 23.85 52.88 -5.33
N GLN A 286 23.59 52.45 -6.59
CA GLN A 286 23.98 51.17 -7.25
C GLN A 286 23.36 49.82 -6.75
N ALA A 287 22.89 48.90 -7.62
CA ALA A 287 22.78 48.81 -9.10
C ALA A 287 21.71 47.72 -9.51
N GLN A 288 21.47 47.26 -10.75
CA GLN A 288 22.15 47.48 -12.05
C GLN A 288 21.28 47.42 -13.34
N ALA A 289 20.91 46.22 -13.82
CA ALA A 289 20.49 45.90 -15.21
C ALA A 289 19.65 44.59 -15.28
N ALA A 290 18.79 44.30 -16.27
CA ALA A 290 18.20 45.13 -17.34
C ALA A 290 16.95 44.45 -18.01
N GLN A 291 15.94 45.26 -18.35
CA GLN A 291 15.23 45.46 -19.65
C GLN A 291 14.81 44.23 -20.52
N LEU A 292 13.56 44.15 -21.04
CA LEU A 292 12.88 44.92 -22.14
C LEU A 292 13.57 44.71 -23.51
N ASP A 293 12.96 44.80 -24.70
CA ASP A 293 11.75 45.49 -25.23
C ASP A 293 11.17 44.63 -26.42
N ARG A 294 10.38 44.97 -27.47
CA ARG A 294 9.81 46.19 -28.10
C ARG A 294 8.64 45.83 -29.06
N SER A 295 7.84 46.82 -29.49
CA SER A 295 6.88 46.80 -30.63
C SER A 295 7.61 47.09 -31.99
N PRO A 296 7.12 47.77 -33.09
CA PRO A 296 5.81 48.38 -33.44
C PRO A 296 5.30 48.29 -34.93
N SER A 297 4.06 48.76 -35.16
CA SER A 297 3.50 49.56 -36.31
C SER A 297 3.74 49.24 -37.81
N GLY A 298 2.68 49.37 -38.63
CA GLY A 298 2.76 49.65 -40.09
C GLY A 298 1.41 49.78 -40.84
N THR A 299 1.22 50.88 -41.59
CA THR A 299 0.15 51.17 -42.60
C THR A 299 0.78 51.23 -44.02
N PRO A 300 0.09 51.41 -45.20
CA PRO A 300 -1.26 51.99 -45.47
C PRO A 300 -2.09 51.41 -46.68
N ASP A 301 -3.20 52.10 -46.99
CA ASP A 301 -4.04 52.11 -48.22
C ASP A 301 -3.32 52.73 -49.46
N PRO A 302 -3.84 52.77 -50.74
CA PRO A 302 -5.26 52.95 -51.15
C PRO A 302 -5.80 52.37 -52.51
N PHE A 303 -7.11 52.60 -52.78
CA PHE A 303 -7.83 52.60 -54.10
C PHE A 303 -8.16 51.23 -54.77
N THR A 304 -9.17 50.99 -55.64
CA THR A 304 -10.40 51.65 -56.22
C THR A 304 -11.19 50.57 -57.03
N SER A 305 -12.46 50.64 -57.47
CA SER A 305 -13.66 51.53 -57.31
C SER A 305 -14.93 50.87 -57.94
N THR A 306 -16.10 51.56 -57.87
CA THR A 306 -17.29 51.47 -58.77
C THR A 306 -18.02 50.13 -58.99
N GLY A 307 -19.30 50.04 -58.57
CA GLY A 307 -20.32 49.21 -59.26
C GLY A 307 -21.35 48.45 -58.38
N GLU A 308 -22.63 48.81 -58.50
CA GLU A 308 -23.75 47.84 -58.39
C GLU A 308 -24.04 47.23 -59.80
N PRO A 309 -24.98 46.28 -60.05
CA PRO A 309 -26.00 45.69 -59.17
C PRO A 309 -26.36 44.17 -59.38
N ARG A 310 -27.36 43.68 -58.61
CA ARG A 310 -28.37 42.62 -58.94
C ARG A 310 -27.94 41.16 -59.25
N ARG A 311 -28.69 40.24 -58.58
CA ARG A 311 -29.20 38.91 -59.08
C ARG A 311 -28.13 37.82 -59.38
N SER A 312 -28.41 36.52 -59.36
CA SER A 312 -29.55 35.70 -58.87
C SER A 312 -29.14 34.21 -58.76
N SER A 313 -30.04 33.33 -58.25
CA SER A 313 -30.44 31.99 -58.79
C SER A 313 -29.38 31.03 -59.42
N SER A 314 -29.47 29.69 -59.40
CA SER A 314 -30.47 28.71 -58.87
C SER A 314 -30.07 27.29 -59.30
N GLU A 315 -30.49 26.25 -58.56
CA GLU A 315 -30.95 24.91 -59.02
C GLU A 315 -31.49 24.19 -57.75
N GLU A 316 -32.69 23.59 -57.65
CA GLU A 316 -33.39 22.54 -58.44
C GLU A 316 -32.78 21.13 -58.25
N ARG A 317 -33.52 20.00 -58.07
CA ARG A 317 -34.99 19.69 -58.09
C ARG A 317 -35.28 18.39 -57.24
N ASP A 318 -36.49 17.88 -56.95
CA ASP A 318 -37.90 18.23 -57.29
C ASP A 318 -38.76 18.47 -55.99
N GLY A 319 -39.73 17.70 -55.45
CA GLY A 319 -40.45 16.45 -55.79
C GLY A 319 -40.34 15.36 -54.70
N LYS A 320 -41.38 14.63 -54.23
CA LYS A 320 -42.86 14.63 -54.42
C LYS A 320 -43.52 13.96 -53.17
N SER A 321 -44.80 14.11 -52.82
CA SER A 321 -45.85 15.13 -53.06
C SER A 321 -47.13 14.76 -52.26
N SER A 322 -47.88 15.74 -51.75
CA SER A 322 -49.25 15.56 -51.19
C SER A 322 -50.32 16.27 -52.04
N PRO A 323 -51.60 15.85 -52.05
CA PRO A 323 -52.69 16.56 -52.76
C PRO A 323 -53.20 17.83 -52.04
N LYS A 324 -53.85 18.73 -52.79
CA LYS A 324 -54.33 20.11 -52.46
C LYS A 324 -55.37 20.54 -53.53
N PRO A 325 -55.92 21.78 -53.57
CA PRO A 325 -56.15 22.81 -52.54
C PRO A 325 -57.66 22.82 -52.22
N PRO A 326 -58.60 23.73 -52.63
CA PRO A 326 -58.60 25.15 -53.09
C PRO A 326 -59.32 26.12 -52.09
N SER A 327 -59.42 27.45 -52.25
CA SER A 327 -58.58 28.50 -52.88
C SER A 327 -59.16 29.90 -52.54
N ASP A 328 -58.32 30.93 -52.47
CA ASP A 328 -58.69 32.37 -52.29
C ASP A 328 -59.29 33.01 -53.58
N PRO A 329 -59.68 34.32 -53.59
CA PRO A 329 -58.74 35.47 -53.73
C PRO A 329 -58.98 36.62 -52.70
N GLU A 330 -57.99 37.36 -52.19
CA GLU A 330 -57.04 38.36 -52.79
C GLU A 330 -57.62 39.76 -53.13
N SER A 331 -56.89 40.83 -52.75
CA SER A 331 -56.50 41.96 -53.64
C SER A 331 -55.58 43.01 -52.96
N ASP A 332 -54.59 43.51 -53.70
CA ASP A 332 -53.62 44.57 -53.31
C ASP A 332 -54.11 46.01 -53.62
N ASN A 333 -53.61 47.03 -52.88
CA ASN A 333 -52.64 48.05 -53.41
C ASN A 333 -52.34 49.24 -52.46
N LYS A 334 -51.42 50.15 -52.88
CA LYS A 334 -50.83 51.25 -52.08
C LYS A 334 -51.23 52.68 -52.52
N SER A 335 -51.20 53.60 -51.54
CA SER A 335 -50.91 55.07 -51.68
C SER A 335 -51.98 55.97 -52.35
N PRO A 336 -51.89 57.34 -52.31
CA PRO A 336 -51.09 58.24 -51.46
C PRO A 336 -51.84 59.47 -50.82
N THR A 337 -51.17 60.17 -49.88
CA THR A 337 -51.26 61.64 -49.56
C THR A 337 -52.52 62.35 -48.99
N ASN A 338 -52.23 63.29 -48.07
CA ASN A 338 -52.91 64.55 -47.70
C ASN A 338 -54.09 64.62 -46.70
N ASP A 339 -54.13 65.79 -46.03
CA ASP A 339 -54.93 66.26 -44.91
C ASP A 339 -56.45 66.01 -44.91
N SER A 340 -57.05 65.67 -43.75
CA SER A 340 -57.73 66.68 -42.90
C SER A 340 -58.49 66.14 -41.65
N LEU A 341 -58.22 66.78 -40.49
CA LEU A 341 -59.11 67.02 -39.32
C LEU A 341 -60.10 65.96 -38.77
N LYS A 342 -59.71 65.34 -37.64
CA LYS A 342 -60.54 64.85 -36.49
C LYS A 342 -61.48 63.62 -36.71
N PRO A 343 -61.93 62.93 -35.63
CA PRO A 343 -61.56 63.02 -34.20
C PRO A 343 -60.90 61.74 -33.65
N LEU A 344 -60.61 61.71 -32.33
CA LEU A 344 -60.07 60.56 -31.60
C LEU A 344 -61.10 59.42 -31.41
N PRO A 345 -60.66 58.14 -31.36
CA PRO A 345 -61.39 57.07 -30.68
C PRO A 345 -61.44 57.30 -29.16
N PRO A 346 -62.39 56.70 -28.42
CA PRO A 346 -62.50 56.87 -26.98
C PRO A 346 -61.39 56.17 -26.20
N LEU A 347 -61.08 56.68 -24.99
CA LEU A 347 -60.30 55.93 -24.00
C LEU A 347 -61.06 54.63 -23.63
N PRO A 348 -60.35 53.54 -23.30
CA PRO A 348 -60.91 52.49 -22.45
C PRO A 348 -61.45 53.12 -21.14
N PRO A 349 -62.55 52.59 -20.57
CA PRO A 349 -62.93 52.99 -19.21
C PRO A 349 -61.78 52.66 -18.26
N PRO A 350 -61.57 53.44 -17.18
CA PRO A 350 -60.57 53.09 -16.17
C PRO A 350 -60.91 51.70 -15.63
N THR A 351 -60.01 50.74 -15.87
CA THR A 351 -60.12 49.39 -15.34
C THR A 351 -60.20 49.46 -13.82
N LYS A 352 -60.93 48.52 -13.22
CA LYS A 352 -61.05 48.41 -11.76
C LYS A 352 -59.65 48.38 -11.18
N GLN A 353 -59.37 49.19 -10.15
CA GLN A 353 -58.06 49.17 -9.50
C GLN A 353 -57.74 47.74 -9.07
N GLY A 354 -56.68 47.17 -9.64
CA GLY A 354 -56.20 45.85 -9.30
C GLY A 354 -55.84 45.78 -7.81
N LYS A 355 -55.85 44.56 -7.27
CA LYS A 355 -55.30 44.31 -5.93
C LYS A 355 -53.81 44.70 -5.95
N ARG A 356 -53.37 45.46 -4.95
CA ARG A 356 -52.03 46.07 -4.96
C ARG A 356 -50.97 45.02 -4.65
N LEU A 357 -49.95 44.94 -5.50
CA LEU A 357 -48.78 44.08 -5.26
C LEU A 357 -48.19 44.32 -3.87
N GLN A 358 -47.83 43.22 -3.20
CA GLN A 358 -47.19 43.26 -1.89
C GLN A 358 -45.71 43.66 -2.03
N SER A 359 -45.26 44.63 -1.25
CA SER A 359 -43.85 44.99 -1.15
C SER A 359 -43.05 43.90 -0.45
N HIS A 360 -42.00 43.38 -1.10
CA HIS A 360 -41.08 42.40 -0.52
C HIS A 360 -39.67 43.00 -0.44
N VAL A 361 -39.10 43.00 0.76
CA VAL A 361 -37.74 43.46 1.05
C VAL A 361 -37.09 42.42 1.94
N VAL A 362 -36.04 41.77 1.45
CA VAL A 362 -35.19 40.84 2.20
C VAL A 362 -33.73 41.25 1.98
N SER A 363 -32.78 40.76 2.77
CA SER A 363 -31.38 41.14 2.66
C SER A 363 -30.49 39.90 2.82
N PRO A 364 -30.01 39.29 1.71
CA PRO A 364 -29.19 38.08 1.78
C PRO A 364 -27.88 38.35 2.53
N THR A 365 -27.04 39.22 1.99
CA THR A 365 -25.74 39.57 2.58
C THR A 365 -25.84 40.82 3.45
N PRO A 366 -24.83 41.10 4.31
CA PRO A 366 -24.72 42.34 5.07
C PRO A 366 -24.73 43.64 4.24
N SER A 367 -24.50 43.54 2.93
CA SER A 367 -24.34 44.65 1.98
C SER A 367 -25.40 44.72 0.87
N GLU A 368 -26.30 43.75 0.74
CA GLU A 368 -27.26 43.65 -0.37
C GLU A 368 -28.71 43.48 0.12
N PHE A 369 -29.66 44.00 -0.66
CA PHE A 369 -31.10 43.85 -0.49
C PHE A 369 -31.70 43.17 -1.74
N LEU A 370 -32.53 42.15 -1.53
CA LEU A 370 -33.36 41.54 -2.58
C LEU A 370 -34.75 42.19 -2.54
N LEU A 371 -35.14 42.81 -3.66
CA LEU A 371 -36.39 43.53 -3.85
C LEU A 371 -37.18 42.92 -5.00
N VAL A 372 -38.50 42.77 -4.85
CA VAL A 372 -39.36 42.18 -5.91
C VAL A 372 -40.21 43.25 -6.59
N THR A 373 -40.16 43.30 -7.92
CA THR A 373 -41.02 44.13 -8.77
C THR A 373 -41.84 43.25 -9.74
N GLY A 374 -42.92 43.79 -10.28
CA GLY A 374 -43.80 43.05 -11.21
C GLY A 374 -44.87 43.94 -11.85
N THR A 375 -45.83 43.31 -12.51
CA THR A 375 -46.96 43.95 -13.22
C THR A 375 -48.27 43.73 -12.44
N GLU A 376 -48.77 42.50 -12.43
CA GLU A 376 -49.99 42.03 -11.75
C GLU A 376 -49.71 40.78 -10.89
N GLU A 377 -50.61 40.45 -9.93
CA GLU A 377 -50.44 39.28 -9.03
C GLU A 377 -50.37 37.94 -9.80
N THR A 378 -50.85 37.91 -11.04
CA THR A 378 -50.95 36.73 -11.91
C THR A 378 -49.76 36.51 -12.83
N GLU A 379 -48.91 37.53 -13.03
CA GLU A 379 -47.77 37.55 -13.96
C GLU A 379 -46.43 37.30 -13.24
N PRO A 380 -45.34 36.91 -13.93
CA PRO A 380 -44.03 36.65 -13.32
C PRO A 380 -43.47 37.87 -12.57
N GLY A 381 -42.97 37.63 -11.35
CA GLY A 381 -42.25 38.63 -10.56
C GLY A 381 -40.75 38.59 -10.85
N VAL A 382 -40.07 39.73 -10.72
CA VAL A 382 -38.61 39.84 -10.89
C VAL A 382 -37.98 40.32 -9.59
N GLY A 383 -37.07 39.50 -9.05
CA GLY A 383 -36.19 39.84 -7.95
C GLY A 383 -34.93 40.55 -8.45
N MET A 384 -34.62 41.70 -7.87
CA MET A 384 -33.43 42.50 -8.16
C MET A 384 -32.59 42.67 -6.89
N PHE A 385 -31.29 42.46 -7.01
CA PHE A 385 -30.32 42.72 -5.94
C PHE A 385 -29.83 44.16 -6.02
N VAL A 386 -29.93 44.89 -4.91
CA VAL A 386 -29.49 46.29 -4.79
C VAL A 386 -28.54 46.40 -3.61
N ASP A 387 -27.43 47.10 -3.76
CA ASP A 387 -26.48 47.32 -2.67
C ASP A 387 -26.92 48.42 -1.68
N MET A 388 -26.00 48.82 -0.80
CA MET A 388 -26.19 49.90 0.18
C MET A 388 -26.19 51.31 -0.44
N ASP A 389 -25.65 51.49 -1.65
CA ASP A 389 -25.57 52.79 -2.33
C ASP A 389 -26.76 53.01 -3.30
N GLY A 390 -27.38 51.92 -3.77
CA GLY A 390 -28.55 51.90 -4.64
C GLY A 390 -28.31 51.34 -6.04
N GLU A 391 -27.14 50.75 -6.31
CA GLU A 391 -26.80 50.15 -7.60
C GLU A 391 -27.19 48.66 -7.66
N VAL A 392 -27.40 48.14 -8.88
CA VAL A 392 -27.84 46.75 -9.13
C VAL A 392 -26.62 45.88 -9.43
N VAL A 393 -26.21 45.07 -8.46
CA VAL A 393 -24.90 44.38 -8.48
C VAL A 393 -24.93 42.99 -9.13
N ARG A 394 -26.06 42.25 -9.01
CA ARG A 394 -26.19 40.87 -9.51
C ARG A 394 -27.25 40.72 -10.61
N GLY A 395 -27.28 39.54 -11.23
CA GLY A 395 -28.36 39.14 -12.15
C GLY A 395 -29.73 39.04 -11.46
N THR A 396 -30.80 39.12 -12.25
CA THR A 396 -32.18 39.11 -11.73
C THR A 396 -32.73 37.69 -11.56
N ILE A 397 -33.44 37.43 -10.45
CA ILE A 397 -34.21 36.19 -10.25
C ILE A 397 -35.59 36.36 -10.88
N ASN A 398 -35.99 35.41 -11.73
CA ASN A 398 -37.35 35.35 -12.26
C ASN A 398 -38.18 34.40 -11.38
N PHE A 399 -39.30 34.86 -10.81
CA PHE A 399 -40.30 34.02 -10.15
C PHE A 399 -41.41 33.66 -11.16
N HIS A 400 -41.98 32.45 -11.07
CA HIS A 400 -42.99 32.01 -12.06
C HIS A 400 -44.24 32.91 -12.07
N ARG A 401 -44.63 33.43 -10.90
CA ARG A 401 -45.65 34.48 -10.71
C ARG A 401 -45.20 35.40 -9.57
N PHE A 402 -45.88 36.53 -9.36
CA PHE A 402 -45.58 37.42 -8.26
C PHE A 402 -45.77 36.71 -6.89
N PRO A 403 -44.75 36.63 -6.03
CA PRO A 403 -44.81 35.83 -4.80
C PRO A 403 -45.70 36.45 -3.72
N LYS A 404 -46.30 35.61 -2.87
CA LYS A 404 -47.06 36.01 -1.67
C LYS A 404 -46.19 36.23 -0.44
N SER A 405 -45.09 35.49 -0.34
CA SER A 405 -44.01 35.71 0.64
C SER A 405 -42.68 35.30 0.01
N VAL A 406 -41.60 35.98 0.38
CA VAL A 406 -40.23 35.62 0.03
C VAL A 406 -39.40 35.62 1.30
N VAL A 407 -38.66 34.54 1.53
CA VAL A 407 -37.68 34.39 2.61
C VAL A 407 -36.39 33.86 2.00
N ILE A 408 -35.26 34.16 2.63
CA ILE A 408 -33.93 33.65 2.26
C ILE A 408 -33.48 32.77 3.41
N ASP A 409 -32.91 31.60 3.10
CA ASP A 409 -32.18 30.78 4.06
C ASP A 409 -30.68 31.00 3.86
N THR A 410 -30.03 31.59 4.86
CA THR A 410 -28.59 31.89 4.89
C THR A 410 -27.78 30.78 5.60
N ASN A 411 -28.46 29.74 6.10
CA ASN A 411 -27.89 28.57 6.78
C ASN A 411 -26.81 28.91 7.85
N GLU A 412 -27.06 29.94 8.65
CA GLU A 412 -26.12 30.48 9.64
C GLU A 412 -25.88 29.58 10.87
N ASN A 413 -26.63 28.49 11.04
CA ASN A 413 -26.70 27.76 12.32
C ASN A 413 -25.75 26.54 12.46
N ASP A 414 -25.04 26.13 11.40
CA ASP A 414 -24.11 24.98 11.40
C ASP A 414 -22.66 25.38 11.79
N GLU A 415 -22.51 26.29 12.76
CA GLU A 415 -21.25 26.95 13.16
C GLU A 415 -20.12 26.02 13.67
N MET A 416 -20.38 24.73 13.92
CA MET A 416 -19.37 23.84 14.51
C MET A 416 -18.17 23.51 13.60
N PHE A 417 -18.27 23.72 12.28
CA PHE A 417 -17.17 23.45 11.33
C PHE A 417 -17.09 24.49 10.19
N GLN A 418 -16.65 25.71 10.50
CA GLN A 418 -16.37 26.73 9.48
C GLN A 418 -15.10 26.37 8.66
N THR A 419 -15.26 26.01 7.38
CA THR A 419 -14.18 25.97 6.39
C THR A 419 -14.63 26.56 5.04
N SER A 420 -13.96 27.64 4.62
CA SER A 420 -14.17 28.44 3.38
C SER A 420 -15.55 29.09 3.20
N GLU A 421 -15.56 30.40 2.90
CA GLU A 421 -16.79 31.13 2.56
C GLU A 421 -17.33 30.76 1.17
N ASP A 422 -16.46 30.29 0.26
CA ASP A 422 -16.75 29.98 -1.16
C ASP A 422 -17.76 28.82 -1.39
N ALA A 423 -18.35 28.24 -0.32
CA ALA A 423 -19.11 26.98 -0.38
C ALA A 423 -20.42 26.97 0.44
N LYS A 424 -20.95 28.13 0.83
CA LYS A 424 -22.33 28.23 1.32
C LYS A 424 -23.31 27.99 0.16
N GLU A 425 -24.35 27.19 0.40
CA GLU A 425 -25.43 26.97 -0.58
C GLU A 425 -26.68 27.68 -0.06
N GLU A 426 -26.82 28.96 -0.42
CA GLU A 426 -27.92 29.79 0.07
C GLU A 426 -29.09 29.81 -0.91
N PHE A 427 -30.32 29.88 -0.39
CA PHE A 427 -31.53 29.66 -1.19
C PHE A 427 -32.59 30.75 -0.95
N VAL A 428 -33.29 31.11 -2.02
CA VAL A 428 -34.49 31.95 -1.99
C VAL A 428 -35.73 31.07 -2.06
N LEU A 429 -36.62 31.24 -1.09
CA LEU A 429 -37.85 30.49 -0.89
C LEU A 429 -39.06 31.40 -1.14
N ALA A 430 -39.84 31.12 -2.18
CA ALA A 430 -40.97 31.96 -2.60
C ALA A 430 -42.29 31.18 -2.58
N VAL A 431 -43.29 31.69 -1.87
CA VAL A 431 -44.65 31.12 -1.83
C VAL A 431 -45.45 31.67 -3.00
N ILE A 432 -45.89 30.79 -3.91
CA ILE A 432 -46.54 31.13 -5.18
C ILE A 432 -47.83 30.31 -5.35
N GLU A 433 -48.83 30.88 -6.03
CA GLU A 433 -50.05 30.17 -6.42
C GLU A 433 -50.03 29.80 -7.90
N ASP A 434 -50.13 28.50 -8.18
CA ASP A 434 -50.16 27.93 -9.52
C ASP A 434 -51.60 27.49 -9.87
N GLU A 435 -51.95 27.43 -11.16
CA GLU A 435 -53.32 27.13 -11.63
C GLU A 435 -53.40 25.80 -12.41
N ASP A 436 -53.05 24.71 -11.73
CA ASP A 436 -53.09 23.37 -12.31
C ASP A 436 -54.54 22.88 -12.55
N GLY A 437 -54.93 22.81 -13.82
CA GLY A 437 -56.20 22.22 -14.24
C GLY A 437 -57.46 22.94 -13.73
N GLY A 438 -57.36 24.25 -13.42
CA GLY A 438 -58.46 25.04 -12.88
C GLY A 438 -58.69 24.86 -11.36
N LYS A 439 -57.74 24.26 -10.63
CA LYS A 439 -57.64 24.37 -9.17
C LYS A 439 -56.36 25.12 -8.81
N PHE A 440 -56.50 26.24 -8.08
CA PHE A 440 -55.36 26.95 -7.53
C PHE A 440 -54.65 26.08 -6.48
N ARG A 441 -53.34 25.84 -6.66
CA ARG A 441 -52.45 25.16 -5.71
C ARG A 441 -51.43 26.15 -5.19
N THR A 442 -51.10 26.11 -3.90
CA THR A 442 -49.95 26.86 -3.39
C THR A 442 -48.71 25.97 -3.43
N ARG A 443 -47.63 26.48 -4.00
CA ARG A 443 -46.33 25.81 -4.12
C ARG A 443 -45.24 26.69 -3.53
N LEU A 444 -44.18 26.06 -3.05
CA LEU A 444 -42.95 26.72 -2.66
C LEU A 444 -41.97 26.58 -3.84
N GLU A 445 -41.66 27.70 -4.49
CA GLU A 445 -40.60 27.79 -5.51
C GLU A 445 -39.27 28.01 -4.78
N ILE A 446 -38.31 27.10 -5.02
CA ILE A 446 -37.00 27.09 -4.38
C ILE A 446 -35.94 27.31 -5.45
N GLN A 447 -35.14 28.37 -5.29
CA GLN A 447 -34.09 28.77 -6.23
C GLN A 447 -32.79 29.08 -5.49
N ARG A 448 -31.63 28.66 -6.04
CA ARG A 448 -30.33 29.22 -5.67
C ARG A 448 -30.22 30.64 -6.25
N TRP A 449 -29.47 31.51 -5.60
CA TRP A 449 -29.30 32.91 -6.03
C TRP A 449 -27.86 33.28 -6.43
N ASP A 450 -26.90 32.39 -6.20
CA ASP A 450 -25.51 32.51 -6.67
C ASP A 450 -25.26 31.83 -8.03
N ASP A 451 -26.25 31.10 -8.55
CA ASP A 451 -26.19 30.44 -9.88
C ASP A 451 -26.32 31.48 -11.02
N ASP A 452 -25.69 31.22 -12.16
CA ASP A 452 -25.86 32.03 -13.38
C ASP A 452 -27.35 32.05 -13.82
N PRO A 453 -27.92 33.18 -14.27
CA PRO A 453 -29.36 33.28 -14.56
C PRO A 453 -29.84 32.36 -15.71
N GLY A 454 -28.93 31.90 -16.57
CA GLY A 454 -29.22 30.89 -17.60
C GLY A 454 -29.17 29.43 -17.13
N GLU A 455 -28.72 29.20 -15.89
CA GLU A 455 -28.67 27.91 -15.19
C GLU A 455 -29.80 27.83 -14.14
N ILE A 456 -30.14 28.94 -13.46
CA ILE A 456 -31.26 29.06 -12.49
C ILE A 456 -32.56 28.45 -13.04
N GLU A 457 -32.94 28.74 -14.30
CA GLU A 457 -34.16 28.19 -14.92
C GLU A 457 -34.18 26.64 -15.01
N ARG A 458 -33.03 25.98 -14.84
CA ARG A 458 -32.89 24.51 -14.84
C ARG A 458 -32.74 23.91 -13.44
N THR A 459 -32.40 24.70 -12.44
CA THR A 459 -32.24 24.27 -11.03
C THR A 459 -33.45 24.57 -10.15
N LYS A 460 -34.49 25.25 -10.68
CA LYS A 460 -35.78 25.47 -10.01
C LYS A 460 -36.38 24.17 -9.48
N SER A 461 -36.59 24.11 -8.17
CA SER A 461 -37.27 22.98 -7.52
C SER A 461 -38.58 23.44 -6.88
N TRP A 462 -39.54 22.52 -6.82
CA TRP A 462 -40.93 22.78 -6.45
C TRP A 462 -41.34 21.83 -5.32
N LEU A 463 -41.84 22.39 -4.24
CA LEU A 463 -42.38 21.64 -3.10
C LEU A 463 -43.87 21.97 -2.98
N GLU A 464 -44.73 20.97 -3.14
CA GLU A 464 -46.19 21.15 -3.00
C GLU A 464 -46.55 21.34 -1.52
N ILE A 465 -47.35 22.36 -1.22
CA ILE A 465 -47.78 22.66 0.15
C ILE A 465 -49.08 21.88 0.43
N PRO A 466 -49.14 21.06 1.50
CA PRO A 466 -50.38 20.41 1.90
C PRO A 466 -51.52 21.42 2.15
N SER A 467 -52.64 21.23 1.46
CA SER A 467 -53.84 22.05 1.61
C SER A 467 -54.90 21.30 2.43
N PRO A 468 -55.36 21.83 3.59
CA PRO A 468 -56.29 21.12 4.47
C PRO A 468 -57.76 21.13 4.01
N GLY A 469 -58.08 21.54 2.76
CA GLY A 469 -59.45 21.55 2.24
C GLY A 469 -59.61 22.20 0.87
N GLU A 470 -60.85 22.29 0.38
CA GLU A 470 -61.19 22.89 -0.93
C GLU A 470 -61.26 24.42 -0.93
N THR A 471 -61.21 25.07 0.24
CA THR A 471 -61.13 26.53 0.38
C THR A 471 -59.68 27.01 0.38
N GLN A 472 -59.41 28.12 -0.33
CA GLN A 472 -58.12 28.81 -0.32
C GLN A 472 -57.71 29.15 1.12
N SER A 473 -56.76 28.39 1.65
CA SER A 473 -56.23 28.57 3.00
C SER A 473 -55.15 29.65 2.98
N GLN A 474 -55.12 30.53 3.97
CA GLN A 474 -54.05 31.51 4.06
C GLN A 474 -52.73 30.81 4.38
N VAL A 475 -51.77 30.94 3.46
CA VAL A 475 -50.41 30.42 3.61
C VAL A 475 -49.46 31.55 3.98
N GLY A 476 -48.55 31.30 4.91
CA GLY A 476 -47.45 32.19 5.25
C GLY A 476 -46.14 31.43 5.44
N LEU A 477 -45.02 32.12 5.24
CA LEU A 477 -43.66 31.63 5.42
C LEU A 477 -42.86 32.71 6.16
N ARG A 478 -42.10 32.32 7.19
CA ARG A 478 -41.42 33.22 8.12
C ARG A 478 -40.13 32.59 8.65
N HIS A 479 -39.07 33.39 8.73
CA HIS A 479 -37.90 33.08 9.56
C HIS A 479 -38.18 33.53 11.00
N THR A 480 -38.05 32.62 11.97
CA THR A 480 -38.30 32.85 13.41
C THR A 480 -37.01 33.23 14.15
N LEU A 481 -37.12 33.64 15.42
CA LEU A 481 -35.98 34.17 16.18
C LEU A 481 -35.07 33.10 16.80
N SER A 482 -35.58 31.89 17.08
CA SER A 482 -34.74 30.73 17.38
C SER A 482 -35.02 29.58 16.41
N PRO A 483 -34.04 28.71 16.14
CA PRO A 483 -34.29 27.45 15.46
C PRO A 483 -35.20 26.54 16.29
N SER A 484 -35.88 25.63 15.60
CA SER A 484 -36.62 24.51 16.18
C SER A 484 -35.86 23.20 15.92
N HIS A 485 -35.63 22.40 16.97
CA HIS A 485 -34.89 21.15 16.86
C HIS A 485 -35.80 19.97 16.49
N LEU A 486 -35.38 19.14 15.54
CA LEU A 486 -36.07 17.91 15.12
C LEU A 486 -35.08 16.74 15.11
N GLU A 487 -35.55 15.52 15.43
CA GLU A 487 -34.79 14.28 15.22
C GLU A 487 -35.38 13.51 14.03
N LEU A 488 -34.62 13.46 12.93
CA LEU A 488 -34.99 12.70 11.73
C LEU A 488 -34.71 11.21 11.94
N ASN A 489 -35.74 10.50 12.39
CA ASN A 489 -35.71 9.08 12.70
C ASN A 489 -35.16 8.18 11.56
N GLU A 490 -35.33 8.58 10.30
CA GLU A 490 -34.83 7.85 9.13
C GLU A 490 -33.30 7.71 9.14
N ILE A 491 -32.57 8.78 9.43
CA ILE A 491 -31.10 8.76 9.55
C ILE A 491 -30.69 7.83 10.69
N GLY A 492 -31.37 7.92 11.83
CA GLY A 492 -31.16 7.04 12.98
C GLY A 492 -31.41 5.55 12.66
N GLN A 493 -32.43 5.25 11.85
CA GLN A 493 -32.76 3.89 11.43
C GLN A 493 -31.78 3.34 10.39
N LEU A 494 -31.24 4.17 9.49
CA LEU A 494 -30.27 3.76 8.47
C LEU A 494 -28.87 3.55 9.07
N LEU A 495 -28.38 4.52 9.86
CA LEU A 495 -26.98 4.60 10.29
C LEU A 495 -26.66 3.92 11.62
N ARG A 496 -27.64 3.59 12.47
CA ARG A 496 -27.41 2.81 13.72
C ARG A 496 -26.66 1.52 13.39
N MET A 497 -25.52 1.28 14.03
CA MET A 497 -24.82 0.00 13.91
C MET A 497 -25.62 -1.09 14.62
N VAL A 498 -25.80 -2.22 13.95
CA VAL A 498 -26.54 -3.39 14.45
C VAL A 498 -25.73 -4.65 14.15
N ARG A 499 -25.83 -5.64 15.04
CA ARG A 499 -25.24 -6.96 14.86
C ARG A 499 -25.92 -7.71 13.69
N LEU A 500 -25.14 -8.09 12.68
CA LEU A 500 -25.61 -8.83 11.51
C LEU A 500 -26.04 -10.27 11.88
N LYS A 501 -27.25 -10.68 11.46
CA LYS A 501 -27.78 -12.04 11.71
C LYS A 501 -27.24 -13.05 10.69
N ASN A 502 -25.97 -13.43 10.85
CA ASN A 502 -25.36 -14.46 10.02
C ASN A 502 -25.89 -15.88 10.35
N PRO A 503 -25.90 -16.81 9.37
CA PRO A 503 -26.00 -18.24 9.66
C PRO A 503 -24.87 -18.65 10.61
N THR A 504 -25.12 -19.66 11.45
CA THR A 504 -24.27 -20.02 12.60
C THR A 504 -22.89 -20.55 12.20
N LEU A 505 -21.96 -19.64 11.94
CA LEU A 505 -20.53 -19.93 11.90
C LEU A 505 -20.04 -20.33 13.31
N PRO A 506 -19.11 -21.29 13.43
CA PRO A 506 -18.52 -21.62 14.73
C PRO A 506 -17.77 -20.40 15.29
N PRO A 507 -17.90 -20.09 16.60
CA PRO A 507 -17.18 -18.98 17.19
C PRO A 507 -15.67 -19.18 17.06
N HIS A 508 -14.94 -18.10 16.79
CA HIS A 508 -13.47 -18.16 16.75
C HIS A 508 -12.94 -18.35 18.17
N VAL A 509 -12.66 -19.61 18.52
CA VAL A 509 -11.87 -19.93 19.71
C VAL A 509 -10.44 -19.50 19.41
N SER A 510 -10.03 -18.37 19.98
CA SER A 510 -8.64 -17.95 19.98
C SER A 510 -7.82 -19.01 20.70
N VAL A 511 -6.95 -19.73 19.97
CA VAL A 511 -5.91 -20.56 20.58
C VAL A 511 -4.85 -19.62 21.15
N ALA A 512 -5.13 -19.07 22.32
CA ALA A 512 -4.13 -18.37 23.10
C ALA A 512 -3.08 -19.39 23.56
N ASP A 513 -1.82 -18.97 23.68
CA ASP A 513 -0.85 -19.76 24.43
C ASP A 513 -1.38 -19.88 25.87
N SER A 514 -1.53 -21.12 26.37
CA SER A 514 -1.96 -21.45 27.74
C SER A 514 -1.34 -20.58 28.84
N ARG A 515 -0.10 -20.13 28.66
CA ARG A 515 0.59 -19.20 29.58
C ARG A 515 0.00 -17.78 29.56
N THR A 516 -0.39 -17.32 28.38
CA THR A 516 -1.06 -16.03 28.17
C THR A 516 -2.52 -16.11 28.62
N GLU A 517 -3.20 -17.22 28.35
CA GLU A 517 -4.56 -17.50 28.79
C GLU A 517 -4.64 -17.50 30.33
N ALA A 518 -3.73 -18.19 31.02
CA ALA A 518 -3.61 -18.14 32.48
C ALA A 518 -3.26 -16.73 33.03
N SER A 519 -2.55 -15.90 32.25
CA SER A 519 -2.23 -14.52 32.64
C SER A 519 -3.42 -13.57 32.44
N ILE A 520 -4.22 -13.80 31.41
CA ILE A 520 -5.47 -13.08 31.14
C ILE A 520 -6.52 -13.48 32.19
N GLU A 521 -6.68 -14.77 32.49
CA GLU A 521 -7.52 -15.22 33.62
C GLU A 521 -7.09 -14.60 34.94
N HIS A 522 -5.78 -14.53 35.22
CA HIS A 522 -5.28 -13.92 36.46
C HIS A 522 -5.66 -12.43 36.52
N SER A 523 -5.39 -11.69 35.44
CA SER A 523 -5.70 -10.25 35.37
C SER A 523 -7.22 -9.97 35.34
N GLN A 524 -8.02 -10.87 34.76
CA GLN A 524 -9.48 -10.83 34.84
C GLN A 524 -9.97 -11.13 36.26
N LYS A 525 -9.44 -12.13 36.95
CA LYS A 525 -9.79 -12.45 38.34
C LYS A 525 -9.35 -11.35 39.31
N GLU A 526 -8.20 -10.72 39.08
CA GLU A 526 -7.80 -9.50 39.78
C GLU A 526 -8.77 -8.35 39.51
N LYS A 527 -9.19 -8.15 38.26
CA LYS A 527 -10.14 -7.09 37.91
C LYS A 527 -11.54 -7.35 38.48
N GLU A 528 -12.04 -8.59 38.44
CA GLU A 528 -13.27 -9.00 39.12
C GLU A 528 -13.18 -8.79 40.64
N LEU A 529 -12.02 -8.99 41.26
CA LEU A 529 -11.78 -8.69 42.68
C LEU A 529 -11.77 -7.19 42.99
N PHE A 530 -11.42 -6.32 42.03
CA PHE A 530 -11.55 -4.86 42.17
C PHE A 530 -12.99 -4.39 41.87
N ASP A 531 -13.59 -4.83 40.77
CA ASP A 531 -14.94 -4.42 40.35
C ASP A 531 -16.01 -4.91 41.35
N SER A 532 -15.84 -6.10 41.96
CA SER A 532 -16.71 -6.59 43.05
C SER A 532 -16.52 -5.86 44.39
N GLN A 533 -15.47 -5.03 44.53
CA GLN A 533 -15.25 -4.19 45.70
C GLN A 533 -16.07 -2.88 45.62
N GLU A 534 -16.39 -2.39 44.42
CA GLU A 534 -17.22 -1.19 44.20
C GLU A 534 -18.73 -1.50 44.14
N LEU A 535 -19.12 -2.72 43.78
CA LEU A 535 -20.54 -3.15 43.68
C LEU A 535 -21.18 -3.59 45.01
N ALA A 536 -20.58 -3.25 46.15
CA ALA A 536 -21.05 -3.67 47.47
C ALA A 536 -22.33 -2.95 47.96
N ASP A 537 -22.65 -1.76 47.41
CA ASP A 537 -23.73 -0.87 47.87
C ASP A 537 -24.91 -0.74 46.87
N SER A 538 -25.46 -1.86 46.37
CA SER A 538 -26.83 -1.91 45.80
C SER A 538 -27.45 -3.31 45.77
N GLU A 539 -28.75 -3.41 46.04
CA GLU A 539 -29.43 -4.70 46.25
C GLU A 539 -29.73 -5.48 44.95
N GLY A 540 -28.84 -6.43 44.66
CA GLY A 540 -29.16 -7.80 44.24
C GLY A 540 -30.36 -8.10 43.32
N ILE A 541 -30.07 -8.30 42.03
CA ILE A 541 -30.85 -9.21 41.17
C ILE A 541 -29.94 -10.35 40.71
N LYS A 542 -30.20 -11.57 41.20
CA LYS A 542 -29.57 -12.78 40.66
C LYS A 542 -30.14 -13.07 39.27
N LYS A 543 -29.30 -13.02 38.23
CA LYS A 543 -29.61 -13.59 36.91
C LYS A 543 -28.64 -14.73 36.60
N SER A 544 -29.16 -15.76 35.93
CA SER A 544 -28.40 -16.93 35.50
C SER A 544 -27.62 -16.68 34.19
N ASP A 545 -26.62 -17.53 33.95
CA ASP A 545 -25.58 -17.38 32.92
C ASP A 545 -26.08 -17.31 31.47
N GLY A 546 -27.37 -17.58 31.23
CA GLY A 546 -27.99 -17.42 29.91
C GLY A 546 -28.33 -15.97 29.53
N SER A 547 -28.33 -15.02 30.47
CA SER A 547 -28.77 -13.63 30.19
C SER A 547 -27.64 -12.59 30.02
N ALA A 548 -26.40 -12.94 30.37
CA ALA A 548 -25.27 -12.01 30.27
C ALA A 548 -24.97 -11.61 28.82
N THR A 549 -25.10 -12.55 27.88
CA THR A 549 -24.88 -12.33 26.45
C THR A 549 -25.93 -11.44 25.79
N GLN A 550 -27.20 -11.50 26.21
CA GLN A 550 -28.23 -10.56 25.76
C GLN A 550 -28.12 -9.20 26.45
N GLY A 551 -27.59 -9.14 27.68
CA GLY A 551 -27.43 -7.89 28.44
C GLY A 551 -26.52 -6.88 27.75
N TRP A 552 -25.29 -7.29 27.37
CA TRP A 552 -24.36 -6.38 26.71
C TRP A 552 -24.82 -6.01 25.28
N GLU A 553 -25.48 -6.93 24.57
CA GLU A 553 -25.97 -6.66 23.21
C GLU A 553 -27.16 -5.67 23.25
N ALA A 554 -28.05 -5.77 24.23
CA ALA A 554 -29.10 -4.77 24.46
C ALA A 554 -28.51 -3.40 24.83
N GLN A 555 -27.51 -3.37 25.73
CA GLN A 555 -26.82 -2.13 26.13
C GLN A 555 -26.16 -1.45 24.92
N ARG A 556 -25.37 -2.18 24.13
CA ARG A 556 -24.72 -1.61 22.94
C ARG A 556 -25.74 -1.16 21.89
N ASN A 557 -26.80 -1.92 21.63
CA ASN A 557 -27.85 -1.46 20.71
C ASN A 557 -28.54 -0.16 21.18
N ALA A 558 -28.68 0.05 22.50
CA ALA A 558 -29.22 1.30 23.06
C ALA A 558 -28.23 2.48 22.91
N GLU A 559 -26.94 2.25 23.13
CA GLU A 559 -25.87 3.24 22.91
C GLU A 559 -25.74 3.64 21.43
N GLU A 560 -25.70 2.67 20.52
CA GLU A 560 -25.66 2.90 19.06
C GLU A 560 -26.94 3.59 18.56
N ALA A 561 -28.12 3.27 19.14
CA ALA A 561 -29.37 3.97 18.85
C ALA A 561 -29.42 5.41 19.40
N LYS A 562 -28.73 5.68 20.52
CA LYS A 562 -28.58 7.05 21.06
C LYS A 562 -27.60 7.87 20.21
N PHE A 563 -26.50 7.28 19.76
CA PHE A 563 -25.54 7.90 18.85
C PHE A 563 -26.19 8.24 17.49
N ALA A 564 -26.87 7.27 16.86
CA ALA A 564 -27.52 7.46 15.57
C ALA A 564 -28.67 8.49 15.60
N ARG A 565 -29.36 8.66 16.73
CA ARG A 565 -30.30 9.77 16.94
C ARG A 565 -29.61 11.13 17.05
N GLY A 566 -28.39 11.18 17.60
CA GLY A 566 -27.52 12.36 17.55
C GLY A 566 -27.26 12.82 16.11
N LEU A 567 -26.90 11.89 15.22
CA LEU A 567 -26.68 12.16 13.78
C LEU A 567 -27.96 12.60 13.03
N GLY A 568 -29.15 12.33 13.58
CA GLY A 568 -30.43 12.74 13.00
C GLY A 568 -30.92 14.12 13.44
N LYS A 569 -30.17 14.86 14.28
CA LYS A 569 -30.59 16.17 14.79
C LYS A 569 -30.44 17.26 13.73
N VAL A 570 -31.55 17.83 13.31
CA VAL A 570 -31.61 18.95 12.36
C VAL A 570 -32.27 20.16 13.03
N GLN A 571 -31.80 21.34 12.67
CA GLN A 571 -32.33 22.62 13.13
C GLN A 571 -33.01 23.36 11.98
N SER A 572 -34.08 24.10 12.25
CA SER A 572 -34.64 25.06 11.30
C SER A 572 -35.32 26.23 11.99
N SER A 573 -34.97 27.44 11.55
CA SER A 573 -35.62 28.71 11.85
C SER A 573 -36.78 29.03 10.88
N LEU A 574 -37.04 28.21 9.87
CA LEU A 574 -38.09 28.44 8.88
C LEU A 574 -39.39 27.75 9.26
N VAL A 575 -40.42 28.57 9.51
CA VAL A 575 -41.78 28.13 9.80
C VAL A 575 -42.73 28.57 8.69
N MET A 576 -43.52 27.62 8.21
CA MET A 576 -44.59 27.83 7.23
C MET A 576 -45.92 27.40 7.85
N TRP A 577 -47.03 28.04 7.48
CA TRP A 577 -48.37 27.61 7.90
C TRP A 577 -49.36 27.60 6.75
N SER A 578 -50.37 26.74 6.85
CA SER A 578 -51.43 26.54 5.87
C SER A 578 -52.74 26.23 6.63
N GLY A 579 -53.64 27.21 6.72
CA GLY A 579 -54.89 27.06 7.49
C GLY A 579 -54.63 26.92 9.00
N SER A 580 -54.93 25.75 9.56
CA SER A 580 -54.67 25.39 10.97
C SER A 580 -53.32 24.68 11.19
N GLN A 581 -52.66 24.21 10.13
CA GLN A 581 -51.42 23.44 10.21
C GLN A 581 -50.19 24.33 10.15
N ILE A 582 -49.22 24.05 11.01
CA ILE A 582 -47.90 24.68 11.02
C ILE A 582 -46.83 23.63 10.73
N TRP A 583 -45.92 23.97 9.82
CA TRP A 583 -44.87 23.13 9.27
C TRP A 583 -43.50 23.78 9.49
N ARG A 584 -42.48 22.97 9.72
CA ARG A 584 -41.06 23.34 9.63
C ARG A 584 -40.62 23.13 8.19
N VAL A 585 -39.87 24.08 7.65
CA VAL A 585 -39.20 23.92 6.34
C VAL A 585 -37.75 23.57 6.63
N LEU A 586 -37.33 22.37 6.26
CA LEU A 586 -36.02 21.80 6.64
C LEU A 586 -35.22 21.49 5.38
N HIS A 587 -33.91 21.74 5.39
CA HIS A 587 -33.02 21.19 4.37
C HIS A 587 -33.12 19.66 4.34
N ASN A 588 -33.23 19.09 3.13
CA ASN A 588 -33.28 17.65 2.92
C ASN A 588 -31.87 17.05 3.08
N PRO A 589 -31.57 16.25 4.12
CA PRO A 589 -30.21 15.80 4.37
C PRO A 589 -29.67 14.94 3.22
N LEU A 590 -28.44 15.22 2.79
CA LEU A 590 -27.80 14.57 1.63
C LEU A 590 -27.88 13.03 1.68
N ILE A 591 -27.83 12.46 2.88
CA ILE A 591 -27.92 11.00 3.14
C ILE A 591 -29.28 10.44 2.69
N VAL A 592 -30.38 11.16 2.98
CA VAL A 592 -31.75 10.76 2.61
C VAL A 592 -31.95 10.91 1.10
N GLN A 593 -31.44 11.99 0.51
CA GLN A 593 -31.43 12.17 -0.95
C GLN A 593 -30.70 11.03 -1.67
N LEU A 594 -29.52 10.64 -1.17
CA LEU A 594 -28.71 9.58 -1.75
C LEU A 594 -29.33 8.19 -1.55
N GLU A 595 -29.93 7.93 -0.40
CA GLU A 595 -30.69 6.71 -0.11
C GLU A 595 -31.88 6.55 -1.07
N ASP A 596 -32.71 7.58 -1.23
CA ASP A 596 -33.83 7.58 -2.18
C ASP A 596 -33.35 7.41 -3.63
N THR A 597 -32.24 8.04 -4.05
CA THR A 597 -31.68 7.77 -5.39
C THR A 597 -31.14 6.34 -5.56
N LEU A 598 -30.66 5.67 -4.51
CA LEU A 598 -30.30 4.24 -4.55
C LEU A 598 -31.55 3.35 -4.63
N GLN A 599 -32.59 3.64 -3.85
CA GLN A 599 -33.86 2.91 -3.92
C GLN A 599 -34.51 3.05 -5.31
N ARG A 600 -34.52 4.27 -5.87
CA ARG A 600 -34.98 4.54 -7.26
C ARG A 600 -34.12 3.91 -8.36
N ALA A 601 -32.96 3.35 -8.02
CA ALA A 601 -32.14 2.56 -8.95
C ALA A 601 -32.39 1.04 -8.86
N GLN A 602 -33.24 0.58 -7.93
CA GLN A 602 -33.61 -0.82 -7.73
C GLN A 602 -35.08 -1.03 -8.14
N GLU A 603 -35.31 -1.38 -9.41
CA GLU A 603 -36.65 -1.69 -9.91
C GLU A 603 -37.03 -3.12 -9.55
N THR A 604 -38.22 -3.36 -9.01
CA THR A 604 -38.70 -4.72 -8.68
C THR A 604 -39.74 -5.14 -9.72
N GLU A 605 -39.43 -6.15 -10.53
CA GLU A 605 -40.38 -6.72 -11.47
C GLU A 605 -41.38 -7.66 -10.79
N GLU A 606 -42.52 -7.91 -11.44
CA GLU A 606 -43.61 -8.78 -10.93
C GLU A 606 -43.19 -10.24 -10.65
N ASN A 607 -42.01 -10.66 -11.12
CA ASN A 607 -41.44 -12.00 -10.94
C ASN A 607 -40.46 -12.11 -9.73
N GLU A 608 -40.54 -11.22 -8.74
CA GLU A 608 -39.62 -11.11 -7.58
C GLU A 608 -38.14 -10.81 -7.94
N HIS A 609 -37.81 -10.61 -9.22
CA HIS A 609 -36.46 -10.27 -9.67
C HIS A 609 -36.24 -8.75 -9.58
N THR A 610 -35.24 -8.34 -8.81
CA THR A 610 -34.83 -6.93 -8.71
C THR A 610 -33.87 -6.56 -9.83
N VAL A 611 -34.31 -5.74 -10.78
CA VAL A 611 -33.49 -5.22 -11.88
C VAL A 611 -32.75 -3.97 -11.39
N LEU A 612 -31.41 -4.06 -11.35
CA LEU A 612 -30.56 -2.99 -10.84
C LEU A 612 -30.09 -2.06 -11.97
N ARG A 613 -30.34 -0.76 -11.86
CA ARG A 613 -29.85 0.26 -12.80
C ARG A 613 -28.37 0.58 -12.55
N ARG A 614 -27.50 -0.38 -12.89
CA ARG A 614 -26.05 -0.38 -12.57
C ARG A 614 -25.34 0.94 -12.94
N ASP A 615 -25.61 1.49 -14.13
CA ASP A 615 -25.01 2.76 -14.58
C ASP A 615 -25.34 3.93 -13.65
N ALA A 616 -26.59 4.04 -13.17
CA ALA A 616 -27.00 5.13 -12.28
C ALA A 616 -26.32 5.04 -10.90
N ILE A 617 -26.08 3.82 -10.41
CA ILE A 617 -25.37 3.58 -9.14
C ILE A 617 -23.87 3.86 -9.29
N LEU A 618 -23.28 3.57 -10.47
CA LEU A 618 -21.89 3.93 -10.77
C LEU A 618 -21.70 5.44 -10.92
N ASP A 619 -22.60 6.15 -11.60
CA ASP A 619 -22.58 7.62 -11.68
C ASP A 619 -22.79 8.27 -10.30
N LEU A 620 -23.66 7.71 -9.45
CA LEU A 620 -23.82 8.14 -8.05
C LEU A 620 -22.56 7.88 -7.22
N LEU A 621 -21.93 6.71 -7.35
CA LEU A 621 -20.65 6.43 -6.68
C LEU A 621 -19.55 7.40 -7.13
N LEU A 622 -19.60 7.89 -8.37
CA LEU A 622 -18.68 8.91 -8.88
C LEU A 622 -19.00 10.31 -8.36
N SER A 623 -20.27 10.72 -8.21
CA SER A 623 -20.58 12.02 -7.57
C SER A 623 -20.17 12.01 -6.09
N VAL A 624 -20.57 10.97 -5.36
CA VAL A 624 -20.29 10.75 -3.92
C VAL A 624 -18.80 10.53 -3.60
N GLN A 625 -17.96 10.27 -4.61
CA GLN A 625 -16.49 10.30 -4.48
C GLN A 625 -15.89 11.71 -4.54
N ASN A 626 -16.57 12.67 -5.17
CA ASN A 626 -16.10 14.06 -5.32
C ASN A 626 -16.76 15.03 -4.32
N THR A 627 -17.73 14.57 -3.53
CA THR A 627 -18.34 15.36 -2.43
C THR A 627 -17.47 15.29 -1.17
N GLU A 628 -17.09 16.45 -0.63
CA GLU A 628 -16.49 16.57 0.70
C GLU A 628 -17.61 16.72 1.75
N PRO A 629 -17.59 15.95 2.87
CA PRO A 629 -18.61 16.04 3.90
C PRO A 629 -18.40 17.27 4.79
N LYS A 630 -19.49 18.02 5.05
CA LYS A 630 -19.50 19.18 5.94
C LYS A 630 -19.82 18.80 7.39
N THR A 631 -20.62 17.75 7.61
CA THR A 631 -21.04 17.29 8.95
C THR A 631 -20.58 15.86 9.27
N GLU A 632 -20.57 15.49 10.56
CA GLU A 632 -20.30 14.10 11.00
C GLU A 632 -21.33 13.11 10.43
N ALA A 633 -22.60 13.52 10.38
CA ALA A 633 -23.67 12.74 9.77
C ALA A 633 -23.39 12.48 8.28
N GLU A 634 -22.95 13.49 7.52
CA GLU A 634 -22.52 13.30 6.12
C GLU A 634 -21.28 12.44 5.97
N PHE A 635 -20.26 12.59 6.84
CA PHE A 635 -19.06 11.76 6.77
C PHE A 635 -19.40 10.27 6.91
N ILE A 636 -20.23 9.92 7.90
CA ILE A 636 -20.71 8.56 8.13
C ILE A 636 -21.69 8.13 7.01
N GLY A 637 -22.60 9.03 6.61
CA GLY A 637 -23.62 8.77 5.59
C GLY A 637 -23.05 8.53 4.19
N LEU A 638 -22.05 9.29 3.76
CA LEU A 638 -21.37 9.07 2.48
C LEU A 638 -20.58 7.75 2.51
N SER A 639 -20.01 7.35 3.66
CA SER A 639 -19.40 6.02 3.83
C SER A 639 -20.44 4.90 3.74
N TYR A 640 -21.59 5.06 4.41
CA TYR A 640 -22.72 4.14 4.34
C TYR A 640 -23.24 3.97 2.90
N VAL A 641 -23.49 5.06 2.17
CA VAL A 641 -23.93 5.06 0.77
C VAL A 641 -22.90 4.37 -0.13
N LYS A 642 -21.60 4.67 0.05
CA LYS A 642 -20.48 4.01 -0.68
C LYS A 642 -20.46 2.49 -0.46
N GLN A 643 -20.64 2.03 0.79
CA GLN A 643 -20.70 0.61 1.12
C GLN A 643 -21.97 -0.05 0.55
N LYS A 644 -23.14 0.59 0.67
CA LYS A 644 -24.43 0.07 0.19
C LYS A 644 -24.47 -0.08 -1.32
N ALA A 645 -24.10 0.95 -2.07
CA ALA A 645 -24.00 0.91 -3.52
C ALA A 645 -23.07 -0.22 -4.01
N SER A 646 -21.96 -0.43 -3.29
CA SER A 646 -21.01 -1.53 -3.57
C SER A 646 -21.60 -2.90 -3.28
N LEU A 647 -22.39 -3.05 -2.20
CA LEU A 647 -23.09 -4.28 -1.87
C LEU A 647 -24.18 -4.61 -2.89
N MET A 648 -24.97 -3.62 -3.33
CA MET A 648 -25.99 -3.80 -4.38
C MET A 648 -25.36 -4.30 -5.69
N LEU A 649 -24.33 -3.62 -6.19
CA LEU A 649 -23.64 -4.00 -7.43
C LEU A 649 -22.98 -5.38 -7.35
N TYR A 650 -22.54 -5.79 -6.16
CA TYR A 650 -21.93 -7.10 -5.91
C TYR A 650 -22.95 -8.23 -5.75
N GLY A 651 -24.06 -8.00 -5.04
CA GLY A 651 -25.17 -8.95 -4.92
C GLY A 651 -25.78 -9.27 -6.28
N ASP A 652 -26.10 -8.22 -7.04
CA ASP A 652 -26.59 -8.30 -8.42
C ASP A 652 -25.64 -9.12 -9.34
N LEU A 653 -24.33 -8.84 -9.29
CA LEU A 653 -23.32 -9.61 -10.05
C LEU A 653 -23.24 -11.09 -9.64
N LEU A 654 -23.59 -11.44 -8.41
CA LEU A 654 -23.63 -12.82 -7.95
C LEU A 654 -24.92 -13.54 -8.35
N SER A 655 -26.05 -12.84 -8.48
CA SER A 655 -27.33 -13.37 -8.99
C SER A 655 -27.41 -13.45 -10.52
N MET A 656 -26.65 -12.64 -11.26
CA MET A 656 -26.57 -12.71 -12.73
C MET A 656 -26.19 -14.11 -13.24
N GLN A 657 -26.81 -14.58 -14.33
CA GLN A 657 -26.43 -15.83 -14.99
C GLN A 657 -24.99 -15.75 -15.53
N PRO A 658 -24.24 -16.87 -15.63
CA PRO A 658 -22.82 -16.84 -15.99
C PRO A 658 -22.54 -16.25 -17.38
N ASP A 659 -23.46 -16.40 -18.33
CA ASP A 659 -23.33 -15.87 -19.68
C ASP A 659 -23.58 -14.35 -19.76
N ASP A 660 -24.32 -13.77 -18.82
CA ASP A 660 -24.63 -12.32 -18.75
C ASP A 660 -23.57 -11.51 -17.96
N ARG A 661 -22.53 -12.17 -17.43
CA ARG A 661 -21.49 -11.54 -16.58
C ARG A 661 -20.42 -10.82 -17.41
N ASP A 662 -20.85 -9.74 -18.03
CA ASP A 662 -20.04 -8.86 -18.86
C ASP A 662 -18.79 -8.31 -18.13
N ALA A 663 -17.67 -8.18 -18.85
CA ALA A 663 -16.41 -7.71 -18.26
C ALA A 663 -16.52 -6.27 -17.70
N THR A 664 -17.39 -5.45 -18.29
CA THR A 664 -17.75 -4.10 -17.83
C THR A 664 -18.50 -4.13 -16.50
N ALA A 665 -19.44 -5.06 -16.31
CA ALA A 665 -20.17 -5.22 -15.06
C ALA A 665 -19.24 -5.63 -13.91
N ILE A 666 -18.23 -6.46 -14.19
CA ILE A 666 -17.21 -6.89 -13.23
C ILE A 666 -16.26 -5.73 -12.88
N ASP A 667 -15.68 -5.04 -13.86
CA ASP A 667 -14.80 -3.89 -13.63
C ASP A 667 -15.50 -2.72 -12.91
N GLY A 668 -16.79 -2.48 -13.21
CA GLY A 668 -17.63 -1.55 -12.46
C GLY A 668 -17.83 -1.96 -11.00
N THR A 669 -18.09 -3.25 -10.74
CA THR A 669 -18.23 -3.78 -9.37
C THR A 669 -16.89 -3.73 -8.61
N GLU A 670 -15.78 -3.97 -9.29
CA GLU A 670 -14.44 -3.89 -8.70
C GLU A 670 -14.12 -2.47 -8.23
N LYS A 671 -14.37 -1.48 -9.08
CA LYS A 671 -14.21 -0.06 -8.76
C LYS A 671 -15.13 0.38 -7.63
N ALA A 672 -16.38 -0.08 -7.64
CA ALA A 672 -17.33 0.14 -6.55
C ALA A 672 -16.77 -0.44 -5.23
N LEU A 673 -16.47 -1.73 -5.15
CA LEU A 673 -15.94 -2.38 -3.95
C LEU A 673 -14.65 -1.72 -3.41
N LEU A 674 -13.73 -1.33 -4.29
CA LEU A 674 -12.47 -0.68 -3.92
C LEU A 674 -12.67 0.73 -3.34
N ALA A 675 -13.53 1.55 -3.94
CA ALA A 675 -13.89 2.88 -3.43
C ALA A 675 -14.87 2.82 -2.23
N GLY A 676 -15.66 1.75 -2.17
CA GLY A 676 -16.74 1.53 -1.21
C GLY A 676 -16.28 1.27 0.21
N ASN A 677 -15.07 0.70 0.39
CA ASN A 677 -14.55 0.25 1.67
C ASN A 677 -15.51 -0.69 2.44
N LEU A 678 -16.27 -1.51 1.72
CA LEU A 678 -17.13 -2.55 2.28
C LEU A 678 -16.31 -3.54 3.12
N ASP A 679 -16.77 -3.88 4.34
CA ASP A 679 -16.12 -4.89 5.19
C ASP A 679 -15.94 -6.20 4.39
N PRO A 680 -14.71 -6.70 4.20
CA PRO A 680 -14.47 -7.86 3.36
C PRO A 680 -15.15 -9.12 3.92
N ARG A 681 -15.43 -9.20 5.23
CA ARG A 681 -16.22 -10.30 5.83
C ARG A 681 -17.60 -10.43 5.17
N LEU A 682 -18.24 -9.32 4.76
CA LEU A 682 -19.49 -9.34 4.00
C LEU A 682 -19.28 -10.00 2.64
N ALA A 683 -18.31 -9.55 1.84
CA ALA A 683 -18.04 -10.12 0.52
C ALA A 683 -17.75 -11.63 0.59
N LEU A 684 -17.01 -12.08 1.63
CA LEU A 684 -16.71 -13.50 1.86
C LEU A 684 -17.96 -14.33 2.23
N LEU A 685 -18.93 -13.77 2.96
CA LEU A 685 -20.18 -14.47 3.33
C LEU A 685 -21.06 -14.83 2.12
N PHE A 686 -20.96 -14.09 1.01
CA PHE A 686 -21.71 -14.42 -0.21
C PHE A 686 -21.08 -15.55 -1.04
N ILE A 687 -19.79 -15.88 -0.83
CA ILE A 687 -19.10 -16.93 -1.59
C ILE A 687 -19.07 -18.23 -0.77
N PRO A 688 -19.77 -19.32 -1.18
CA PRO A 688 -19.87 -20.55 -0.38
C PRO A 688 -18.52 -21.15 0.05
N LEU A 689 -17.52 -21.14 -0.83
CA LEU A 689 -16.14 -21.58 -0.55
C LEU A 689 -15.49 -20.84 0.62
N LEU A 690 -15.71 -19.52 0.71
CA LEU A 690 -14.96 -18.64 1.61
C LEU A 690 -15.72 -18.29 2.91
N ARG A 691 -17.01 -18.66 3.02
CA ARG A 691 -17.80 -18.55 4.27
C ARG A 691 -17.06 -19.11 5.48
N CYS A 692 -16.32 -20.20 5.29
CA CYS A 692 -15.57 -20.88 6.36
C CYS A 692 -14.35 -20.11 6.88
N GLU A 693 -13.91 -19.05 6.19
CA GLU A 693 -12.80 -18.17 6.64
C GLU A 693 -13.29 -16.93 7.38
N VAL A 694 -14.61 -16.72 7.50
CA VAL A 694 -15.20 -15.53 8.12
C VAL A 694 -15.16 -15.65 9.64
N LEU A 695 -14.29 -14.85 10.26
CA LEU A 695 -14.09 -14.79 11.70
C LEU A 695 -14.98 -13.72 12.30
N GLN A 696 -15.73 -14.09 13.33
CA GLN A 696 -16.51 -13.16 14.14
C GLN A 696 -15.76 -12.85 15.43
N GLY A 697 -15.65 -11.57 15.78
CA GLY A 697 -15.20 -11.16 17.11
C GLY A 697 -16.21 -11.57 18.19
N PRO A 698 -15.88 -11.43 19.49
CA PRO A 698 -16.75 -11.86 20.59
C PRO A 698 -18.12 -11.17 20.61
N GLN A 699 -18.24 -9.99 19.99
CA GLN A 699 -19.51 -9.25 19.84
C GLN A 699 -20.23 -9.50 18.50
N GLY A 700 -19.71 -10.36 17.61
CA GLY A 700 -20.22 -10.53 16.25
C GLY A 700 -19.76 -9.42 15.29
N ILE A 701 -20.34 -9.39 14.08
CA ILE A 701 -20.07 -8.36 13.07
C ILE A 701 -21.13 -7.25 13.20
N TRP A 702 -20.69 -6.00 13.37
CA TRP A 702 -21.54 -4.82 13.50
C TRP A 702 -21.42 -3.92 12.26
N ILE A 703 -22.55 -3.56 11.66
CA ILE A 703 -22.65 -2.69 10.48
C ILE A 703 -23.91 -1.83 10.56
N HIS A 704 -23.99 -0.75 9.78
CA HIS A 704 -25.18 0.11 9.70
C HIS A 704 -26.44 -0.72 9.38
N ALA A 705 -27.55 -0.48 10.08
CA ALA A 705 -28.76 -1.29 10.02
C ALA A 705 -29.38 -1.33 8.62
N GLY A 706 -29.33 -0.22 7.87
CA GLY A 706 -29.77 -0.17 6.48
C GLY A 706 -28.82 -0.85 5.47
N LEU A 707 -27.67 -1.39 5.94
CA LEU A 707 -26.80 -2.30 5.19
C LEU A 707 -27.03 -3.75 5.65
N ALA A 708 -27.30 -3.96 6.95
CA ALA A 708 -27.64 -5.26 7.51
C ALA A 708 -28.92 -5.86 6.91
N SER A 709 -29.99 -5.07 6.75
CA SER A 709 -31.24 -5.53 6.12
C SER A 709 -31.04 -6.05 4.71
N MET A 710 -30.26 -5.33 3.91
CA MET A 710 -29.86 -5.71 2.54
C MET A 710 -28.94 -6.94 2.52
N ALA A 711 -27.96 -7.01 3.43
CA ALA A 711 -27.06 -8.15 3.54
C ALA A 711 -27.82 -9.43 3.94
N GLU A 712 -28.74 -9.35 4.90
CA GLU A 712 -29.60 -10.47 5.31
C GLU A 712 -30.47 -10.96 4.12
N GLN A 713 -31.08 -10.04 3.36
CA GLN A 713 -31.85 -10.38 2.14
C GLN A 713 -31.00 -11.11 1.08
N TYR A 714 -29.83 -10.58 0.71
CA TYR A 714 -28.95 -11.23 -0.26
C TYR A 714 -28.39 -12.57 0.26
N LEU A 715 -28.14 -12.70 1.57
CA LEU A 715 -27.69 -13.97 2.16
C LEU A 715 -28.78 -15.05 2.09
N GLU A 716 -30.06 -14.69 2.27
CA GLU A 716 -31.17 -15.61 2.04
C GLU A 716 -31.30 -16.02 0.56
N GLN A 717 -31.17 -15.07 -0.38
CA GLN A 717 -31.26 -15.34 -1.81
C GLN A 717 -30.14 -16.29 -2.28
N VAL A 718 -28.88 -15.98 -1.95
CA VAL A 718 -27.73 -16.85 -2.27
C VAL A 718 -27.78 -18.17 -1.50
N GLY A 719 -28.39 -18.18 -0.31
CA GLY A 719 -28.68 -19.41 0.45
C GLY A 719 -29.65 -20.36 -0.27
N LYS A 720 -30.67 -19.82 -0.94
CA LYS A 720 -31.64 -20.59 -1.75
C LYS A 720 -30.98 -21.13 -3.03
N ILE A 721 -30.24 -20.29 -3.76
CA ILE A 721 -29.53 -20.65 -5.01
C ILE A 721 -28.49 -21.76 -4.78
N GLY A 722 -27.78 -21.72 -3.65
CA GLY A 722 -26.70 -22.66 -3.32
C GLY A 722 -27.09 -24.13 -3.11
N ILE A 723 -28.38 -24.48 -3.20
CA ILE A 723 -28.85 -25.87 -3.12
C ILE A 723 -28.92 -26.53 -4.51
N GLU A 724 -29.15 -25.76 -5.57
CA GLU A 724 -29.38 -26.29 -6.92
C GLU A 724 -28.22 -26.05 -7.89
N SER A 725 -27.37 -25.03 -7.64
CA SER A 725 -26.22 -24.71 -8.51
C SER A 725 -24.87 -24.95 -7.85
N SER A 726 -24.25 -26.11 -8.10
CA SER A 726 -22.80 -26.34 -7.93
C SER A 726 -21.95 -25.59 -8.99
N GLY A 727 -22.40 -24.42 -9.43
CA GLY A 727 -22.12 -23.83 -10.74
C GLY A 727 -21.28 -22.54 -10.75
N LEU A 728 -20.70 -22.13 -9.61
CA LEU A 728 -19.55 -21.21 -9.65
C LEU A 728 -18.29 -22.06 -9.88
N ASP A 729 -17.94 -22.31 -11.15
CA ASP A 729 -16.75 -23.08 -11.53
C ASP A 729 -15.47 -22.51 -10.89
N ALA A 730 -14.97 -23.23 -9.89
CA ALA A 730 -14.17 -22.67 -8.78
C ALA A 730 -12.73 -22.24 -9.13
N SER A 731 -12.31 -22.39 -10.39
CA SER A 731 -10.94 -22.12 -10.84
C SER A 731 -10.76 -20.87 -11.72
N ARG A 732 -11.81 -20.42 -12.41
CA ARG A 732 -11.66 -19.46 -13.53
C ARG A 732 -12.67 -18.31 -13.58
N SER A 733 -13.65 -18.25 -12.68
CA SER A 733 -14.59 -17.13 -12.65
C SER A 733 -13.86 -15.79 -12.51
N PRO A 734 -14.06 -14.81 -13.43
CA PRO A 734 -13.45 -13.49 -13.31
C PRO A 734 -13.88 -12.74 -12.03
N VAL A 735 -15.05 -13.08 -11.47
CA VAL A 735 -15.53 -12.58 -10.17
C VAL A 735 -14.60 -13.00 -9.02
N LEU A 736 -14.03 -14.21 -9.03
CA LEU A 736 -13.04 -14.62 -8.02
C LEU A 736 -11.73 -13.82 -8.16
N ASN A 737 -11.32 -13.48 -9.39
CA ASN A 737 -10.14 -12.64 -9.62
C ASN A 737 -10.38 -11.17 -9.25
N MET A 738 -11.61 -10.66 -9.35
CA MET A 738 -12.03 -9.37 -8.78
C MET A 738 -11.92 -9.41 -7.24
N VAL A 739 -12.54 -10.40 -6.60
CA VAL A 739 -12.53 -10.55 -5.13
C VAL A 739 -11.11 -10.70 -4.59
N LYS A 740 -10.24 -11.46 -5.27
CA LYS A 740 -8.80 -11.56 -4.97
C LYS A 740 -8.10 -10.20 -4.97
N ARG A 741 -8.39 -9.32 -5.94
CA ARG A 741 -7.82 -7.96 -6.04
C ARG A 741 -8.36 -7.03 -4.95
N PHE A 742 -9.67 -7.12 -4.66
CA PHE A 742 -10.31 -6.42 -3.55
C PHE A 742 -9.70 -6.81 -2.18
N LEU A 743 -9.54 -8.12 -1.90
CA LEU A 743 -8.91 -8.61 -0.68
C LEU A 743 -7.42 -8.21 -0.58
N LEU A 744 -6.68 -8.22 -1.68
CA LEU A 744 -5.29 -7.69 -1.72
C LEU A 744 -5.23 -6.19 -1.43
N SER A 745 -6.28 -5.40 -1.72
CA SER A 745 -6.36 -4.00 -1.30
C SER A 745 -6.59 -3.86 0.20
N TRP A 746 -7.35 -4.78 0.81
CA TRP A 746 -7.58 -4.82 2.26
C TRP A 746 -6.33 -5.25 3.04
N GLN A 747 -5.57 -6.24 2.55
CA GLN A 747 -4.29 -6.65 3.13
C GLN A 747 -3.26 -5.48 3.19
N GLN A 748 -3.38 -4.50 2.28
CA GLN A 748 -2.54 -3.28 2.27
C GLN A 748 -2.98 -2.24 3.30
N LYS A 749 -4.22 -2.28 3.81
CA LYS A 749 -4.76 -1.36 4.82
C LYS A 749 -4.43 -1.78 6.27
N ARG A 750 -3.52 -2.75 6.46
CA ARG A 750 -3.08 -3.19 7.80
C ARG A 750 -2.33 -2.07 8.53
N GLY A 751 -2.74 -1.77 9.76
CA GLY A 751 -2.27 -0.63 10.56
C GLY A 751 -3.07 0.67 10.36
N TYR A 752 -4.17 0.67 9.60
CA TYR A 752 -5.09 1.81 9.54
C TYR A 752 -6.06 1.74 10.72
N GLY A 753 -5.92 2.67 11.67
CA GLY A 753 -6.71 2.71 12.91
C GLY A 753 -8.23 2.95 12.75
N SER A 754 -8.73 3.10 11.52
CA SER A 754 -10.15 3.20 11.20
C SER A 754 -10.84 1.84 11.00
N ILE A 755 -10.12 0.72 11.08
CA ILE A 755 -10.67 -0.63 10.90
C ILE A 755 -11.11 -1.20 12.26
N THR A 756 -12.42 -1.32 12.47
CA THR A 756 -12.98 -2.06 13.62
C THR A 756 -12.64 -3.55 13.49
N ASP A 757 -12.38 -4.22 14.61
CA ASP A 757 -11.98 -5.64 14.65
C ASP A 757 -10.78 -5.99 13.72
N GLU A 758 -9.77 -5.11 13.56
CA GLU A 758 -8.68 -5.27 12.58
C GLU A 758 -8.10 -6.71 12.51
N THR A 759 -7.89 -7.35 13.67
CA THR A 759 -7.41 -8.74 13.75
C THR A 759 -8.35 -9.73 13.06
N TYR A 760 -9.65 -9.73 13.39
CA TYR A 760 -10.64 -10.64 12.81
C TYR A 760 -10.92 -10.33 11.34
N VAL A 761 -11.00 -9.03 10.98
CA VAL A 761 -11.17 -8.60 9.58
C VAL A 761 -10.00 -9.09 8.73
N LEU A 762 -8.77 -8.78 9.13
CA LEU A 762 -7.61 -9.05 8.29
C LEU A 762 -7.18 -10.52 8.32
N ASP A 763 -7.32 -11.24 9.43
CA ASP A 763 -7.08 -12.68 9.45
C ASP A 763 -8.08 -13.43 8.57
N SER A 764 -9.34 -12.97 8.47
CA SER A 764 -10.28 -13.45 7.45
C SER A 764 -9.82 -13.13 6.02
N THR A 765 -9.31 -11.92 5.75
CA THR A 765 -8.81 -11.61 4.39
C THR A 765 -7.58 -12.43 4.01
N ASP A 766 -6.65 -12.63 4.94
CA ASP A 766 -5.44 -13.43 4.72
C ASP A 766 -5.81 -14.90 4.48
N ALA A 767 -6.68 -15.47 5.32
CA ALA A 767 -7.15 -16.85 5.19
C ALA A 767 -7.94 -17.06 3.89
N ALA A 768 -8.83 -16.14 3.52
CA ALA A 768 -9.58 -16.21 2.26
C ALA A 768 -8.68 -16.04 1.02
N LEU A 769 -7.65 -15.18 1.08
CA LEU A 769 -6.64 -15.06 0.01
C LEU A 769 -5.85 -16.35 -0.16
N LEU A 770 -5.46 -16.99 0.94
CA LEU A 770 -4.77 -18.29 0.90
C LEU A 770 -5.68 -19.39 0.35
N HIS A 771 -6.91 -19.52 0.86
CA HIS A 771 -7.89 -20.52 0.40
C HIS A 771 -8.19 -20.33 -1.10
N LEU A 772 -8.48 -19.11 -1.55
CA LEU A 772 -8.74 -18.82 -2.97
C LEU A 772 -7.53 -19.11 -3.87
N THR A 773 -6.30 -18.79 -3.43
CA THR A 773 -5.09 -19.11 -4.23
C THR A 773 -4.75 -20.60 -4.24
N LEU A 774 -5.05 -21.34 -3.16
CA LEU A 774 -4.92 -22.79 -3.12
C LEU A 774 -5.94 -23.49 -4.00
N GLU A 775 -7.19 -23.03 -4.02
CA GLU A 775 -8.24 -23.55 -4.90
C GLU A 775 -7.91 -23.27 -6.38
N GLN A 776 -7.54 -22.02 -6.72
CA GLN A 776 -7.09 -21.66 -8.07
C GLN A 776 -5.93 -22.52 -8.57
N ASP A 777 -5.01 -22.89 -7.67
CA ASP A 777 -3.89 -23.77 -8.01
C ASP A 777 -4.31 -25.25 -8.11
N ALA A 778 -5.21 -25.74 -7.25
CA ALA A 778 -5.60 -27.16 -7.18
C ALA A 778 -6.13 -27.70 -8.51
N TYR A 779 -6.85 -26.88 -9.28
CA TYR A 779 -7.36 -27.22 -10.61
C TYR A 779 -6.31 -27.21 -11.74
N LEU A 780 -5.07 -26.76 -11.50
CA LEU A 780 -4.01 -26.76 -12.51
C LEU A 780 -3.32 -28.13 -12.63
N THR A 781 -2.97 -28.52 -13.86
CA THR A 781 -2.05 -29.64 -14.09
C THR A 781 -0.62 -29.24 -13.71
N ARG A 782 0.26 -30.23 -13.46
CA ARG A 782 1.65 -29.98 -13.02
C ARG A 782 2.43 -29.04 -13.95
N ASP A 783 2.25 -29.21 -15.26
CA ASP A 783 2.96 -28.42 -16.27
C ASP A 783 2.39 -26.99 -16.38
N GLN A 784 1.06 -26.84 -16.27
CA GLN A 784 0.41 -25.53 -16.21
C GLN A 784 0.80 -24.75 -14.95
N ARG A 785 0.89 -25.44 -13.80
CA ARG A 785 1.34 -24.86 -12.53
C ARG A 785 2.77 -24.32 -12.60
N ALA A 786 3.67 -24.98 -13.34
CA ALA A 786 5.04 -24.52 -13.56
C ALA A 786 5.12 -23.23 -14.42
N ALA A 787 4.15 -23.01 -15.32
CA ALA A 787 4.06 -21.81 -16.16
C ALA A 787 3.18 -20.69 -15.57
N SER A 788 2.39 -20.97 -14.53
CA SER A 788 1.43 -20.03 -13.96
C SER A 788 2.05 -18.98 -13.02
N PRO A 789 1.54 -17.73 -12.98
CA PRO A 789 1.96 -16.74 -11.98
C PRO A 789 1.49 -17.12 -10.57
N ILE A 790 0.45 -17.93 -10.44
CA ILE A 790 -0.17 -18.36 -9.16
C ILE A 790 0.87 -19.00 -8.23
N ARG A 791 1.82 -19.79 -8.76
CA ARG A 791 2.94 -20.32 -7.96
C ARG A 791 3.79 -19.21 -7.33
N ALA A 792 4.11 -18.15 -8.08
CA ALA A 792 4.89 -17.02 -7.57
C ALA A 792 4.08 -16.17 -6.56
N GLU A 793 2.79 -15.99 -6.81
CA GLU A 793 1.86 -15.30 -5.91
C GLU A 793 1.72 -16.03 -4.56
N LEU A 794 1.45 -17.34 -4.58
CA LEU A 794 1.32 -18.19 -3.39
C LEU A 794 2.60 -18.19 -2.55
N ASN A 795 3.77 -18.34 -3.20
CA ASN A 795 5.07 -18.26 -2.53
C ASN A 795 5.29 -16.86 -1.91
N LYS A 796 4.97 -15.77 -2.62
CA LYS A 796 5.08 -14.39 -2.10
C LYS A 796 4.13 -14.12 -0.91
N LEU A 797 2.91 -14.63 -0.98
CA LEU A 797 1.89 -14.51 0.07
C LEU A 797 2.32 -15.23 1.35
N VAL A 798 2.90 -16.43 1.23
CA VAL A 798 3.35 -17.25 2.37
C VAL A 798 4.66 -16.74 2.97
N ASP A 799 5.60 -16.26 2.14
CA ASP A 799 6.83 -15.62 2.61
C ASP A 799 6.57 -14.37 3.46
N ASN A 800 5.46 -13.66 3.18
CA ASN A 800 5.04 -12.42 3.85
C ASN A 800 3.79 -12.62 4.74
N TRP A 801 3.52 -13.85 5.20
CA TRP A 801 2.29 -14.18 5.92
C TRP A 801 2.14 -13.40 7.25
N LYS A 802 1.03 -12.67 7.39
CA LYS A 802 0.70 -11.86 8.59
C LYS A 802 -0.50 -12.36 9.38
N GLY A 803 -1.36 -13.20 8.79
CA GLY A 803 -2.61 -13.64 9.40
C GLY A 803 -2.47 -14.79 10.40
N ASN A 804 -3.63 -15.32 10.81
CA ASN A 804 -3.73 -16.51 11.67
C ASN A 804 -2.87 -17.67 11.12
N PHE A 805 -1.98 -18.20 11.95
CA PHE A 805 -0.97 -19.16 11.51
C PHE A 805 -1.51 -20.58 11.41
N ASP A 806 -2.26 -21.00 12.43
CA ASP A 806 -2.73 -22.39 12.54
C ASP A 806 -3.82 -22.67 11.51
N ARG A 807 -4.61 -21.64 11.13
CA ARG A 807 -5.50 -21.72 9.96
C ARG A 807 -4.73 -21.89 8.65
N ALA A 808 -3.61 -21.19 8.46
CA ALA A 808 -2.77 -21.34 7.27
C ALA A 808 -2.07 -22.71 7.21
N VAL A 809 -1.63 -23.25 8.35
CA VAL A 809 -1.11 -24.62 8.44
C VAL A 809 -2.20 -25.62 8.06
N MET A 810 -3.40 -25.53 8.65
CA MET A 810 -4.52 -26.42 8.32
C MET A 810 -4.87 -26.37 6.83
N LEU A 811 -5.00 -25.18 6.22
CA LEU A 811 -5.27 -25.06 4.79
C LEU A 811 -4.16 -25.70 3.94
N LEU A 812 -2.89 -25.44 4.24
CA LEU A 812 -1.77 -26.00 3.47
C LEU A 812 -1.62 -27.52 3.64
N GLU A 813 -1.99 -28.09 4.78
CA GLU A 813 -2.06 -29.55 4.96
C GLU A 813 -3.28 -30.18 4.27
N THR A 814 -4.47 -29.54 4.32
CA THR A 814 -5.67 -29.99 3.60
C THR A 814 -5.43 -30.05 2.09
N TYR A 815 -4.79 -29.03 1.50
CA TYR A 815 -4.41 -28.98 0.08
C TYR A 815 -3.09 -29.71 -0.23
N LYS A 816 -2.48 -30.40 0.75
CA LYS A 816 -1.22 -31.16 0.63
C LYS A 816 -0.07 -30.38 -0.02
N ARG A 817 0.11 -29.13 0.36
CA ARG A 817 1.17 -28.22 -0.13
C ARG A 817 2.35 -28.18 0.82
N LEU A 818 2.93 -29.35 1.07
CA LEU A 818 4.00 -29.57 2.05
C LEU A 818 5.23 -28.69 1.77
N TYR A 819 5.58 -28.45 0.51
CA TYR A 819 6.69 -27.56 0.17
C TYR A 819 6.38 -26.10 0.51
N VAL A 820 5.17 -25.63 0.23
CA VAL A 820 4.72 -24.26 0.58
C VAL A 820 4.61 -24.10 2.11
N LEU A 821 4.10 -25.11 2.80
CA LEU A 821 4.10 -25.20 4.26
C LEU A 821 5.51 -25.11 4.86
N SER A 822 6.52 -25.73 4.23
CA SER A 822 7.91 -25.58 4.65
C SER A 822 8.42 -24.13 4.56
N ARG A 823 7.86 -23.29 3.67
CA ARG A 823 8.16 -21.85 3.60
C ARG A 823 7.46 -21.06 4.69
N LEU A 824 6.21 -21.40 5.01
CA LEU A 824 5.47 -20.82 6.14
C LEU A 824 6.22 -21.06 7.47
N TYR A 825 6.80 -22.25 7.66
CA TYR A 825 7.68 -22.52 8.79
C TYR A 825 9.03 -21.78 8.71
N GLN A 826 9.59 -21.55 7.51
CA GLN A 826 10.83 -20.76 7.34
C GLN A 826 10.64 -19.28 7.67
N SER A 827 9.55 -18.64 7.27
CA SER A 827 9.30 -17.21 7.57
C SER A 827 9.19 -16.96 9.07
N ARG A 828 8.56 -17.89 9.82
CA ARG A 828 8.54 -17.89 11.30
C ARG A 828 9.78 -18.54 11.96
N LYS A 829 10.82 -18.89 11.20
CA LYS A 829 12.10 -19.48 11.69
C LYS A 829 11.94 -20.80 12.48
N MET A 830 10.85 -21.53 12.28
CA MET A 830 10.53 -22.78 12.98
C MET A 830 11.30 -23.98 12.42
N ALA A 831 12.64 -23.96 12.55
CA ALA A 831 13.56 -24.87 11.86
C ALA A 831 13.19 -26.36 11.98
N ARG A 832 12.83 -26.85 13.19
CA ARG A 832 12.40 -28.25 13.40
C ARG A 832 11.21 -28.65 12.51
N ASN A 833 10.24 -27.76 12.32
CA ASN A 833 9.07 -28.03 11.48
C ASN A 833 9.38 -27.97 9.98
N VAL A 834 10.32 -27.13 9.56
CA VAL A 834 10.85 -27.11 8.18
C VAL A 834 11.51 -28.45 7.85
N LEU A 835 12.45 -28.89 8.69
CA LEU A 835 13.19 -30.13 8.50
C LEU A 835 12.24 -31.35 8.51
N LYS A 836 11.25 -31.37 9.41
CA LYS A 836 10.20 -32.40 9.45
C LYS A 836 9.28 -32.40 8.22
N THR A 837 8.90 -31.24 7.66
CA THR A 837 8.11 -31.20 6.42
C THR A 837 8.93 -31.62 5.20
N TRP A 838 10.22 -31.30 5.14
CA TRP A 838 11.13 -31.80 4.10
C TRP A 838 11.40 -33.30 4.20
N GLN A 839 11.55 -33.83 5.41
CA GLN A 839 11.59 -35.28 5.64
C GLN A 839 10.32 -35.96 5.12
N ARG A 840 9.12 -35.48 5.48
CA ARG A 840 7.83 -36.01 4.97
C ARG A 840 7.79 -36.10 3.43
N ILE A 841 8.28 -35.08 2.72
CA ILE A 841 8.32 -35.06 1.25
C ILE A 841 9.32 -36.11 0.70
N VAL A 842 10.50 -36.26 1.32
CA VAL A 842 11.55 -37.20 0.88
C VAL A 842 11.21 -38.67 1.23
N ASP A 843 10.47 -38.88 2.31
CA ASP A 843 9.91 -40.18 2.73
C ASP A 843 8.69 -40.60 1.87
N GLY A 844 8.21 -39.72 0.97
CA GLY A 844 7.23 -40.05 -0.07
C GLY A 844 5.82 -39.49 0.12
N GLU A 845 5.59 -38.57 1.06
CA GLU A 845 4.29 -37.90 1.21
C GLU A 845 3.98 -37.00 -0.01
N THR A 846 2.72 -36.99 -0.44
CA THR A 846 2.31 -36.42 -1.73
C THR A 846 2.16 -34.90 -1.69
N ASP A 847 3.25 -34.17 -1.95
CA ASP A 847 3.18 -32.73 -2.26
C ASP A 847 2.45 -32.49 -3.59
N ALA A 848 1.25 -31.91 -3.54
CA ALA A 848 0.41 -31.66 -4.70
C ALA A 848 0.96 -30.55 -5.63
N GLY A 849 1.90 -29.73 -5.15
CA GLY A 849 2.61 -28.76 -5.98
C GLY A 849 3.58 -29.42 -6.95
N GLY A 850 4.25 -30.49 -6.51
CA GLY A 850 5.33 -31.15 -7.26
C GLY A 850 6.50 -30.20 -7.51
N GLU A 851 6.66 -29.20 -6.64
CA GLU A 851 7.47 -27.98 -6.82
C GLU A 851 8.98 -28.23 -6.90
N VAL A 852 9.44 -29.30 -6.25
CA VAL A 852 10.83 -29.74 -6.10
C VAL A 852 10.83 -31.29 -6.06
N SER A 853 11.85 -31.94 -6.62
CA SER A 853 12.07 -33.40 -6.44
C SER A 853 12.65 -33.73 -5.06
N ALA A 854 12.61 -35.00 -4.64
CA ALA A 854 13.24 -35.44 -3.39
C ALA A 854 14.72 -35.01 -3.31
N ASP A 855 15.50 -35.26 -4.36
CA ASP A 855 16.90 -34.87 -4.54
C ASP A 855 17.10 -33.34 -4.40
N GLY A 856 16.14 -32.56 -4.89
CA GLY A 856 16.13 -31.10 -4.76
C GLY A 856 15.83 -30.66 -3.33
N VAL A 857 14.96 -31.37 -2.61
CA VAL A 857 14.68 -31.14 -1.18
C VAL A 857 15.90 -31.55 -0.33
N GLU A 858 16.56 -32.68 -0.60
CA GLU A 858 17.84 -33.07 0.02
C GLU A 858 18.91 -31.97 -0.18
N THR A 859 18.98 -31.40 -1.39
CA THR A 859 19.89 -30.28 -1.70
C THR A 859 19.52 -28.99 -0.96
N GLN A 860 18.23 -28.72 -0.72
CA GLN A 860 17.80 -27.58 0.11
C GLN A 860 18.04 -27.82 1.61
N MET A 861 17.82 -29.05 2.10
CA MET A 861 18.10 -29.52 3.45
C MET A 861 19.54 -29.17 3.86
N ARG A 862 20.54 -29.53 3.03
CA ARG A 862 21.95 -29.14 3.23
C ARG A 862 22.11 -27.62 3.37
N ARG A 863 21.58 -26.84 2.43
CA ARG A 863 21.72 -25.36 2.40
C ARG A 863 21.06 -24.66 3.60
N TYR A 864 20.09 -25.31 4.25
CA TYR A 864 19.40 -24.79 5.44
C TYR A 864 20.12 -25.21 6.73
N LEU A 865 20.53 -26.47 6.85
CA LEU A 865 21.28 -26.98 8.01
C LEU A 865 22.60 -26.22 8.25
N VAL A 866 23.34 -25.88 7.19
CA VAL A 866 24.54 -25.01 7.27
C VAL A 866 24.25 -23.64 7.94
N LYS A 867 23.01 -23.13 7.85
CA LYS A 867 22.59 -21.82 8.39
C LYS A 867 21.95 -21.89 9.79
N ILE A 868 21.61 -23.09 10.27
CA ILE A 868 21.01 -23.32 11.60
C ILE A 868 22.08 -23.17 12.69
N LYS A 869 21.66 -22.72 13.89
CA LYS A 869 22.51 -22.62 15.09
C LYS A 869 22.25 -23.70 16.14
N ASP A 870 21.15 -24.42 16.01
CA ASP A 870 20.75 -25.50 16.92
C ASP A 870 21.57 -26.75 16.60
N VAL A 871 22.35 -27.21 17.58
CA VAL A 871 23.26 -28.35 17.44
C VAL A 871 22.46 -29.65 17.28
N GLN A 872 21.40 -29.84 18.06
CA GLN A 872 20.62 -31.09 18.08
C GLN A 872 19.92 -31.31 16.73
N LEU A 873 19.41 -30.25 16.09
CA LEU A 873 18.81 -30.34 14.76
C LEU A 873 19.84 -30.65 13.66
N VAL A 874 21.08 -30.19 13.80
CA VAL A 874 22.17 -30.50 12.86
C VAL A 874 22.66 -31.94 13.03
N GLU A 875 22.72 -32.45 14.25
CA GLU A 875 23.01 -33.87 14.53
C GLU A 875 21.89 -34.79 14.01
N GLU A 876 20.64 -34.51 14.38
CA GLU A 876 19.44 -35.30 14.03
C GLU A 876 19.24 -35.38 12.51
N TYR A 877 19.11 -34.23 11.82
CA TYR A 877 18.81 -34.21 10.39
C TYR A 877 20.07 -34.31 9.51
N GLY A 878 21.26 -33.97 10.02
CA GLY A 878 22.52 -34.17 9.31
C GLY A 878 22.94 -35.64 9.25
N SER A 879 22.76 -36.40 10.34
CA SER A 879 23.01 -37.85 10.32
C SER A 879 21.96 -38.59 9.48
N TRP A 880 20.68 -38.20 9.54
CA TRP A 880 19.64 -38.73 8.64
C TRP A 880 19.97 -38.49 7.16
N LEU A 881 20.38 -37.27 6.79
CA LEU A 881 20.76 -36.96 5.41
C LEU A 881 22.01 -37.73 4.97
N ALA A 882 22.99 -37.90 5.87
CA ALA A 882 24.19 -38.69 5.60
C ALA A 882 23.87 -40.17 5.39
N GLY A 883 22.95 -40.75 6.17
CA GLY A 883 22.53 -42.15 6.02
C GLY A 883 21.84 -42.44 4.69
N ARG A 884 21.12 -41.46 4.13
CA ARG A 884 20.44 -41.57 2.82
C ARG A 884 21.34 -41.17 1.64
N ASN A 885 22.09 -40.08 1.78
CA ASN A 885 22.91 -39.48 0.74
C ASN A 885 24.25 -38.99 1.33
N PRO A 886 25.24 -39.89 1.52
CA PRO A 886 26.50 -39.58 2.22
C PRO A 886 27.19 -38.32 1.69
N ASN A 887 27.26 -38.18 0.36
CA ASN A 887 27.92 -37.07 -0.32
C ASN A 887 27.33 -35.70 0.05
N LEU A 888 26.01 -35.59 0.28
CA LEU A 888 25.37 -34.34 0.70
C LEU A 888 25.40 -34.14 2.22
N GLY A 889 25.22 -35.21 3.00
CA GLY A 889 25.26 -35.13 4.48
C GLY A 889 26.63 -34.73 5.02
N ILE A 890 27.70 -35.30 4.45
CA ILE A 890 29.10 -34.97 4.84
C ILE A 890 29.44 -33.51 4.57
N GLN A 891 28.89 -32.92 3.50
CA GLN A 891 29.05 -31.49 3.18
C GLN A 891 28.32 -30.55 4.17
N ILE A 892 27.64 -31.07 5.20
CA ILE A 892 27.17 -30.27 6.35
C ILE A 892 28.28 -30.17 7.39
N PHE A 893 28.87 -31.31 7.78
CA PHE A 893 29.92 -31.40 8.81
C PHE A 893 31.30 -30.96 8.32
N ALA A 894 31.55 -31.00 7.01
CA ALA A 894 32.82 -30.64 6.38
C ALA A 894 32.99 -29.14 6.08
N ASP A 895 31.88 -28.43 5.88
CA ASP A 895 31.83 -27.09 5.31
C ASP A 895 32.19 -26.03 6.36
N ASN A 896 33.24 -25.25 6.09
CA ASN A 896 33.71 -24.19 6.99
C ASN A 896 32.67 -23.07 7.22
N ALA A 897 31.67 -22.94 6.33
CA ALA A 897 30.57 -21.99 6.45
C ALA A 897 29.42 -22.46 7.38
N SER A 898 29.49 -23.70 7.89
CA SER A 898 28.60 -24.19 8.94
C SER A 898 28.67 -23.32 10.20
N ARG A 899 27.51 -23.03 10.78
CA ARG A 899 27.38 -22.28 12.05
C ARG A 899 27.50 -23.16 13.29
N VAL A 900 27.11 -24.43 13.17
CA VAL A 900 27.41 -25.48 14.15
C VAL A 900 28.67 -26.19 13.66
N ARG A 901 29.72 -26.19 14.47
CA ARG A 901 30.95 -26.95 14.23
C ARG A 901 31.09 -27.98 15.34
N LEU A 902 30.85 -29.24 14.99
CA LEU A 902 31.12 -30.39 15.86
C LEU A 902 32.59 -30.77 15.74
N GLU A 903 33.18 -31.38 16.78
CA GLU A 903 34.52 -31.94 16.66
C GLU A 903 34.50 -33.21 15.78
N PRO A 904 35.53 -33.49 14.95
CA PRO A 904 35.48 -34.62 14.04
C PRO A 904 35.35 -35.98 14.74
N ALA A 905 35.81 -36.10 15.99
CA ALA A 905 35.63 -37.29 16.82
C ALA A 905 34.14 -37.55 17.14
N ASP A 906 33.41 -36.52 17.56
CA ASP A 906 31.97 -36.60 17.84
C ASP A 906 31.18 -36.93 16.57
N VAL A 907 31.55 -36.35 15.43
CA VAL A 907 30.92 -36.67 14.13
C VAL A 907 31.20 -38.11 13.72
N VAL A 908 32.43 -38.62 13.91
CA VAL A 908 32.75 -40.03 13.65
C VAL A 908 31.93 -40.96 14.56
N ALA A 909 31.73 -40.62 15.85
CA ALA A 909 30.88 -41.38 16.75
C ALA A 909 29.40 -41.37 16.32
N LEU A 910 28.85 -40.18 16.02
CA LEU A 910 27.46 -39.99 15.57
C LEU A 910 27.18 -40.73 14.24
N LEU A 911 28.10 -40.68 13.28
CA LEU A 911 27.97 -41.41 12.02
C LEU A 911 28.13 -42.93 12.23
N LYS A 912 29.03 -43.39 13.11
CA LYS A 912 29.14 -44.82 13.47
C LYS A 912 27.86 -45.35 14.13
N GLU A 913 27.12 -44.53 14.89
CA GLU A 913 25.81 -44.89 15.46
C GLU A 913 24.68 -44.87 14.41
N ARG A 914 24.57 -43.81 13.60
CA ARG A 914 23.33 -43.49 12.85
C ARG A 914 23.42 -43.60 11.32
N ALA A 915 24.63 -43.57 10.76
CA ALA A 915 24.85 -43.52 9.32
C ALA A 915 26.19 -44.21 8.94
N PRO A 916 26.33 -45.54 9.18
CA PRO A 916 27.61 -46.24 9.03
C PRO A 916 28.17 -46.17 7.61
N ASN A 917 27.30 -46.13 6.59
CA ASN A 917 27.66 -45.93 5.19
C ASN A 917 28.31 -44.57 4.87
N ALA A 918 28.11 -43.55 5.71
CA ALA A 918 28.75 -42.24 5.58
C ALA A 918 30.07 -42.12 6.34
N VAL A 919 30.39 -43.05 7.25
CA VAL A 919 31.64 -43.03 8.05
C VAL A 919 32.86 -43.06 7.12
N GLN A 920 32.86 -43.95 6.13
CA GLN A 920 33.94 -44.06 5.14
C GLN A 920 34.22 -42.71 4.47
N VAL A 921 33.21 -42.12 3.83
CA VAL A 921 33.36 -40.91 3.01
C VAL A 921 33.68 -39.69 3.90
N TYR A 922 33.28 -39.69 5.18
CA TYR A 922 33.69 -38.66 6.15
C TYR A 922 35.17 -38.80 6.52
N LEU A 923 35.64 -40.01 6.83
CA LEU A 923 37.04 -40.31 7.10
C LEU A 923 37.94 -40.01 5.88
N GLU A 924 37.51 -40.38 4.66
CA GLU A 924 38.17 -40.00 3.41
C GLU A 924 38.35 -38.47 3.31
N HIS A 925 37.29 -37.70 3.60
CA HIS A 925 37.37 -36.24 3.58
C HIS A 925 38.28 -35.67 4.69
N LEU A 926 38.29 -36.24 5.91
CA LEU A 926 39.21 -35.81 6.97
C LEU A 926 40.68 -36.08 6.60
N VAL A 927 40.98 -37.25 6.04
CA VAL A 927 42.34 -37.65 5.67
C VAL A 927 42.81 -36.93 4.40
N PHE A 928 42.05 -36.93 3.31
CA PHE A 928 42.50 -36.40 2.01
C PHE A 928 42.23 -34.91 1.79
N ALA A 929 41.17 -34.32 2.39
CA ALA A 929 40.79 -32.92 2.13
C ALA A 929 41.05 -31.97 3.32
N LYS A 930 41.24 -32.49 4.54
CA LYS A 930 41.68 -31.72 5.73
C LYS A 930 43.08 -32.09 6.21
N ASN A 931 43.72 -33.12 5.65
CA ASN A 931 45.04 -33.64 6.02
C ASN A 931 45.15 -34.07 7.51
N TYR A 932 44.05 -34.51 8.13
CA TYR A 932 44.05 -34.96 9.52
C TYR A 932 44.51 -36.42 9.64
N THR A 933 45.83 -36.61 9.62
CA THR A 933 46.49 -37.93 9.66
C THR A 933 46.11 -38.79 10.86
N GLN A 934 45.66 -38.20 11.98
CA GLN A 934 45.19 -38.95 13.15
C GLN A 934 44.00 -39.89 12.88
N TYR A 935 43.22 -39.65 11.81
CA TYR A 935 42.11 -40.50 11.39
C TYR A 935 42.51 -41.53 10.32
N ALA A 936 43.80 -41.64 9.97
CA ALA A 936 44.27 -42.58 8.98
C ALA A 936 44.22 -44.04 9.49
N ASP A 937 44.52 -44.31 10.76
CA ASP A 937 44.33 -45.64 11.34
C ASP A 937 42.85 -46.07 11.33
N ASP A 938 41.91 -45.16 11.62
CA ASP A 938 40.45 -45.40 11.50
C ASP A 938 40.05 -45.75 10.05
N LEU A 939 40.54 -44.98 9.06
CA LEU A 939 40.24 -45.18 7.63
C LEU A 939 40.87 -46.46 7.08
N ILE A 940 42.12 -46.76 7.47
CA ILE A 940 42.82 -47.99 7.12
C ILE A 940 42.10 -49.20 7.74
N SER A 941 41.69 -49.12 9.02
CA SER A 941 40.84 -50.14 9.64
C SER A 941 39.56 -50.34 8.84
N TYR A 942 38.81 -49.28 8.51
CA TYR A 942 37.55 -49.42 7.78
C TYR A 942 37.71 -50.13 6.42
N TYR A 943 38.70 -49.75 5.60
CA TYR A 943 38.95 -50.42 4.32
C TYR A 943 39.42 -51.86 4.51
N LEU A 944 40.31 -52.10 5.47
CA LEU A 944 40.81 -53.43 5.79
C LEU A 944 39.69 -54.35 6.28
N ASP A 945 38.84 -53.88 7.19
CA ASP A 945 37.70 -54.63 7.72
C ASP A 945 36.67 -54.92 6.60
N THR A 946 36.48 -53.97 5.67
CA THR A 946 35.67 -54.16 4.45
C THR A 946 36.24 -55.24 3.52
N VAL A 947 37.56 -55.23 3.28
CA VAL A 947 38.22 -56.21 2.40
C VAL A 947 38.27 -57.58 3.06
N LEU A 948 38.71 -57.68 4.33
CA LEU A 948 38.80 -58.95 5.06
C LEU A 948 37.43 -59.62 5.21
N SER A 949 36.37 -58.87 5.54
CA SER A 949 35.02 -59.45 5.63
C SER A 949 34.53 -60.06 4.31
N VAL A 950 34.92 -59.48 3.17
CA VAL A 950 34.63 -60.05 1.84
C VAL A 950 35.50 -61.28 1.55
N LEU A 951 36.78 -61.29 1.94
CA LEU A 951 37.65 -62.46 1.74
C LEU A 951 37.29 -63.64 2.66
N GLU A 952 36.91 -63.38 3.90
CA GLU A 952 36.35 -64.38 4.82
C GLU A 952 35.10 -65.02 4.23
N SER A 953 34.12 -64.21 3.82
CA SER A 953 32.80 -64.68 3.36
C SER A 953 32.75 -65.21 1.93
N SER A 954 33.58 -64.69 1.01
CA SER A 954 33.57 -65.06 -0.41
C SER A 954 34.83 -65.82 -0.84
N PRO A 955 34.71 -67.11 -1.23
CA PRO A 955 35.80 -67.82 -1.90
C PRO A 955 36.00 -67.32 -3.34
N GLU A 956 34.99 -66.71 -3.95
CA GLU A 956 35.03 -66.15 -5.31
C GLU A 956 35.91 -64.90 -5.35
N ALA A 957 35.85 -64.06 -4.31
CA ALA A 957 36.75 -62.91 -4.15
C ALA A 957 38.23 -63.34 -4.05
N ARG A 958 38.51 -64.42 -3.30
CA ARG A 958 39.87 -65.01 -3.21
C ARG A 958 40.33 -65.63 -4.54
N ALA A 959 39.43 -66.25 -5.30
CA ALA A 959 39.74 -66.72 -6.66
C ALA A 959 40.07 -65.54 -7.60
N SER A 960 39.32 -64.43 -7.52
CA SER A 960 39.58 -63.21 -8.28
C SER A 960 40.94 -62.56 -7.94
N LEU A 961 41.35 -62.57 -6.67
CA LEU A 961 42.71 -62.16 -6.27
C LEU A 961 43.77 -63.04 -6.94
N ALA A 962 43.64 -64.36 -6.83
CA ALA A 962 44.59 -65.32 -7.41
C ALA A 962 44.69 -65.20 -8.95
N GLU A 963 43.56 -64.98 -9.62
CA GLU A 963 43.50 -64.71 -11.07
C GLU A 963 44.20 -63.40 -11.45
N SER A 964 44.08 -62.35 -10.64
CA SER A 964 44.78 -61.08 -10.88
C SER A 964 46.31 -61.24 -10.82
N TYR A 965 46.81 -62.05 -9.87
CA TYR A 965 48.24 -62.34 -9.76
C TYR A 965 48.73 -63.26 -10.88
N SER A 966 47.98 -64.31 -11.24
CA SER A 966 48.38 -65.22 -12.33
C SER A 966 48.41 -64.51 -13.69
N THR A 967 47.43 -63.65 -13.95
CA THR A 967 47.38 -62.79 -15.14
C THR A 967 48.58 -61.84 -15.18
N TYR A 968 48.94 -61.22 -14.04
CA TYR A 968 50.10 -60.32 -13.95
C TYR A 968 51.45 -61.04 -14.12
N ARG A 969 51.61 -62.22 -13.51
CA ARG A 969 52.79 -63.08 -13.67
C ARG A 969 53.01 -63.43 -15.15
N ALA A 970 51.93 -63.74 -15.88
CA ALA A 970 51.94 -64.12 -17.30
C ALA A 970 52.25 -62.98 -18.31
N LEU A 971 52.31 -61.71 -17.87
CA LEU A 971 52.73 -60.60 -18.73
C LEU A 971 54.21 -60.74 -19.15
N ARG A 972 54.55 -60.25 -20.34
CA ARG A 972 55.94 -60.15 -20.82
C ARG A 972 56.55 -58.80 -20.47
N ALA A 973 57.88 -58.77 -20.30
CA ALA A 973 58.61 -57.54 -20.05
C ALA A 973 58.57 -56.56 -21.26
N PRO A 974 58.62 -55.24 -21.04
CA PRO A 974 58.64 -54.56 -19.74
C PRO A 974 57.26 -54.55 -19.07
N LYS A 975 57.19 -54.99 -17.80
CA LYS A 975 55.92 -54.99 -17.05
C LYS A 975 55.62 -53.57 -16.50
N PRO A 976 54.36 -53.07 -16.59
CA PRO A 976 53.93 -51.99 -15.72
C PRO A 976 53.83 -52.52 -14.28
N THR A 977 54.17 -51.73 -13.27
CA THR A 977 54.11 -52.17 -11.85
C THR A 977 52.71 -52.68 -11.48
N TYR A 978 52.59 -53.73 -10.67
CA TYR A 978 51.31 -54.41 -10.33
C TYR A 978 50.17 -53.45 -9.94
N LEU A 979 50.45 -52.43 -9.12
CA LEU A 979 49.44 -51.42 -8.74
C LEU A 979 48.88 -50.62 -9.93
N ASN A 980 49.73 -50.25 -10.90
CA ASN A 980 49.27 -49.61 -12.14
C ASN A 980 48.46 -50.60 -12.98
N PHE A 981 48.88 -51.87 -13.07
CA PHE A 981 48.14 -52.92 -13.77
C PHE A 981 46.71 -53.10 -13.20
N ILE A 982 46.52 -53.16 -11.87
CA ILE A 982 45.18 -53.24 -11.28
C ILE A 982 44.37 -51.97 -11.56
N ILE A 983 44.96 -50.77 -11.49
CA ILE A 983 44.25 -49.50 -11.74
C ILE A 983 43.70 -49.41 -13.18
N GLU A 984 44.29 -50.13 -14.14
CA GLU A 984 43.78 -50.21 -15.51
C GLU A 984 42.85 -51.41 -15.75
N ASN A 985 42.88 -52.44 -14.90
CA ASN A 985 42.13 -53.70 -15.02
C ASN A 985 41.25 -53.97 -13.79
N THR A 986 40.70 -52.92 -13.15
CA THR A 986 39.95 -53.05 -11.88
C THR A 986 38.60 -53.75 -12.12
N PRO A 987 38.27 -54.84 -11.39
CA PRO A 987 36.94 -55.46 -11.47
C PRO A 987 35.81 -54.53 -11.00
N THR A 988 34.58 -54.82 -11.41
CA THR A 988 33.41 -53.95 -11.14
C THR A 988 32.88 -54.00 -9.70
N GLU A 989 33.46 -54.83 -8.84
CA GLU A 989 32.99 -55.04 -7.46
C GLU A 989 33.51 -53.95 -6.50
N PRO A 990 32.69 -53.46 -5.55
CA PRO A 990 33.03 -52.27 -4.75
C PRO A 990 34.19 -52.50 -3.76
N TRP A 991 34.45 -53.73 -3.34
CA TRP A 991 35.54 -54.04 -2.43
C TRP A 991 36.92 -53.93 -3.11
N TRP A 992 37.01 -54.14 -4.44
CA TRP A 992 38.24 -53.89 -5.21
C TRP A 992 38.62 -52.41 -5.20
N GLN A 993 37.63 -51.50 -5.22
CA GLN A 993 37.87 -50.06 -5.08
C GLN A 993 38.38 -49.72 -3.67
N SER A 994 37.83 -50.38 -2.64
CA SER A 994 38.29 -50.26 -1.25
C SER A 994 39.72 -50.79 -1.07
N ARG A 995 40.05 -51.93 -1.70
CA ARG A 995 41.41 -52.50 -1.76
C ARG A 995 42.41 -51.55 -2.44
N LEU A 996 42.03 -50.92 -3.55
CA LEU A 996 42.87 -49.94 -4.24
C LEU A 996 43.11 -48.67 -3.39
N ARG A 997 42.11 -48.21 -2.62
CA ARG A 997 42.28 -47.11 -1.65
C ARG A 997 43.21 -47.51 -0.50
N LEU A 998 43.06 -48.73 0.03
CA LEU A 998 43.95 -49.29 1.05
C LEU A 998 45.40 -49.33 0.54
N LEU A 999 45.65 -49.89 -0.64
CA LEU A 999 46.99 -49.93 -1.27
C LEU A 999 47.58 -48.53 -1.51
N GLN A 1000 46.76 -47.55 -1.90
CA GLN A 1000 47.20 -46.15 -2.06
C GLN A 1000 47.61 -45.51 -0.73
N LEU A 1001 46.85 -45.75 0.35
CA LEU A 1001 47.16 -45.27 1.70
C LEU A 1001 48.41 -45.94 2.30
N LEU A 1002 48.53 -47.27 2.21
CA LEU A 1002 49.68 -48.01 2.73
C LEU A 1002 50.97 -47.63 1.98
N GLY A 1003 50.91 -47.60 0.64
CA GLY A 1003 52.05 -47.25 -0.21
C GLY A 1003 52.43 -45.76 -0.21
N GLY A 1004 51.52 -44.86 0.17
CA GLY A 1004 51.75 -43.41 0.17
C GLY A 1004 51.77 -42.78 -1.22
N ILE A 1005 51.18 -43.43 -2.23
CA ILE A 1005 51.33 -43.05 -3.64
C ILE A 1005 50.42 -41.87 -3.97
N SER A 1006 51.02 -40.71 -4.27
CA SER A 1006 50.28 -39.45 -4.50
C SER A 1006 49.65 -39.32 -5.90
N GLY A 1007 49.69 -40.34 -6.74
CA GLY A 1007 49.07 -40.37 -8.07
C GLY A 1007 47.90 -41.37 -8.13
N SER A 1008 46.66 -40.87 -8.19
CA SER A 1008 45.46 -41.71 -8.26
C SER A 1008 44.46 -41.15 -9.28
N ARG A 1009 43.88 -42.01 -10.13
CA ARG A 1009 42.79 -41.64 -11.05
C ARG A 1009 41.47 -41.33 -10.30
N PHE A 1010 41.38 -41.68 -9.02
CA PHE A 1010 40.15 -41.62 -8.23
C PHE A 1010 40.04 -40.38 -7.31
N THR A 1011 41.05 -39.49 -7.28
CA THR A 1011 41.05 -38.24 -6.49
C THR A 1011 41.95 -37.21 -7.15
N SER A 1012 41.46 -35.99 -7.35
CA SER A 1012 42.22 -34.87 -7.94
C SER A 1012 43.12 -34.13 -6.94
N GLN A 1013 43.15 -34.56 -5.68
CA GLN A 1013 44.01 -34.00 -4.63
C GLN A 1013 45.19 -34.96 -4.37
N PRO A 1014 46.42 -34.44 -4.18
CA PRO A 1014 47.58 -35.24 -3.79
C PRO A 1014 47.40 -35.83 -2.38
N LEU A 1015 48.06 -36.95 -2.09
CA LEU A 1015 48.00 -37.54 -0.75
C LEU A 1015 48.77 -36.67 0.27
N PRO A 1016 48.35 -36.62 1.54
CA PRO A 1016 49.14 -36.00 2.61
C PRO A 1016 50.50 -36.70 2.74
N THR A 1017 51.60 -35.95 2.67
CA THR A 1017 52.94 -36.48 2.95
C THR A 1017 53.08 -36.80 4.44
N GLY A 1018 53.47 -38.04 4.75
CA GLY A 1018 53.70 -38.47 6.15
C GLY A 1018 52.47 -39.03 6.87
N ILE A 1019 51.66 -39.86 6.20
CA ILE A 1019 50.64 -40.67 6.89
C ILE A 1019 51.33 -41.65 7.86
N SER A 1020 51.24 -41.35 9.14
CA SER A 1020 51.58 -42.25 10.24
C SER A 1020 50.42 -43.21 10.52
N TYR A 1021 50.66 -44.51 10.50
CA TYR A 1021 49.70 -45.54 10.87
C TYR A 1021 50.39 -46.70 11.59
N SER A 1022 49.61 -47.49 12.32
CA SER A 1022 50.09 -48.56 13.20
C SER A 1022 50.40 -49.86 12.44
N ILE A 1023 51.52 -49.88 11.70
CA ILE A 1023 51.98 -51.02 10.87
C ILE A 1023 51.83 -52.40 11.55
N PRO A 1024 52.20 -52.61 12.84
CA PRO A 1024 52.03 -53.92 13.49
C PRO A 1024 50.57 -54.35 13.61
N ASN A 1025 49.65 -53.43 13.91
CA ASN A 1025 48.21 -53.73 14.03
C ASN A 1025 47.64 -54.18 12.68
N VAL A 1026 48.01 -53.49 11.60
CA VAL A 1026 47.62 -53.83 10.23
C VAL A 1026 48.10 -55.24 9.86
N LEU A 1027 49.37 -55.57 10.15
CA LEU A 1027 49.93 -56.90 9.89
C LEU A 1027 49.22 -58.00 10.69
N THR A 1028 48.93 -57.80 11.99
CA THR A 1028 48.22 -58.83 12.80
C THR A 1028 46.81 -59.15 12.31
N ARG A 1029 46.16 -58.26 11.53
CA ARG A 1029 44.88 -58.56 10.87
C ARG A 1029 45.04 -59.17 9.48
N ILE A 1030 46.15 -58.90 8.78
CA ILE A 1030 46.45 -59.46 7.45
C ILE A 1030 47.10 -60.86 7.56
N GLU A 1031 47.67 -61.23 8.71
CA GLU A 1031 48.31 -62.54 8.97
C GLU A 1031 47.52 -63.76 8.45
N PRO A 1032 46.18 -63.88 8.58
CA PRO A 1032 45.43 -65.02 8.05
C PRO A 1032 45.33 -65.08 6.52
N PHE A 1033 45.65 -63.98 5.82
CA PHE A 1033 45.44 -63.76 4.38
C PHE A 1033 46.72 -63.30 3.65
N GLN A 1034 47.91 -63.56 4.21
CA GLN A 1034 49.20 -63.18 3.60
C GLN A 1034 49.39 -63.72 2.18
N ASN A 1035 48.83 -64.90 1.88
CA ASN A 1035 48.91 -65.53 0.56
C ASN A 1035 48.03 -64.83 -0.49
N GLU A 1036 46.95 -64.18 -0.06
CA GLU A 1036 46.00 -63.48 -0.91
C GLU A 1036 46.29 -61.97 -1.01
N LEU A 1037 46.86 -61.35 0.03
CA LEU A 1037 47.17 -59.92 0.11
C LEU A 1037 48.68 -59.63 -0.07
N VAL A 1038 49.29 -60.29 -1.05
CA VAL A 1038 50.73 -60.24 -1.37
C VAL A 1038 51.26 -58.80 -1.53
N SER A 1039 50.56 -57.95 -2.28
CA SER A 1039 50.98 -56.56 -2.52
C SER A 1039 50.96 -55.67 -1.27
N GLU A 1040 50.02 -55.93 -0.37
CA GLU A 1040 49.88 -55.25 0.91
C GLU A 1040 51.01 -55.68 1.85
N CYS A 1041 51.35 -56.97 1.88
CA CYS A 1041 52.47 -57.50 2.67
C CYS A 1041 53.82 -56.92 2.22
N ILE A 1042 54.12 -56.92 0.91
CA ILE A 1042 55.33 -56.31 0.34
C ILE A 1042 55.55 -54.86 0.82
N ILE A 1043 54.47 -54.07 0.86
CA ILE A 1043 54.52 -52.68 1.32
C ILE A 1043 54.78 -52.62 2.83
N LEU A 1044 54.06 -53.43 3.63
CA LEU A 1044 54.16 -53.42 5.09
C LEU A 1044 55.52 -53.92 5.59
N ASP A 1045 56.02 -55.04 5.07
CA ASP A 1045 57.33 -55.60 5.39
C ASP A 1045 58.46 -54.62 5.02
N GLY A 1046 58.35 -54.00 3.84
CA GLY A 1046 59.28 -52.96 3.40
C GLY A 1046 59.23 -51.66 4.20
N LEU A 1047 58.19 -51.44 5.01
CA LEU A 1047 58.09 -50.32 5.96
C LEU A 1047 58.55 -50.70 7.38
N GLN A 1048 58.69 -52.00 7.69
CA GLN A 1048 59.32 -52.47 8.93
C GLN A 1048 60.84 -52.67 8.79
N GLY A 1049 61.38 -52.63 7.57
CA GLY A 1049 62.77 -53.01 7.30
C GLY A 1049 62.97 -54.52 7.07
N HIS A 1050 61.87 -55.29 6.97
CA HIS A 1050 61.89 -56.71 6.62
C HIS A 1050 62.07 -56.88 5.10
N HIS A 1051 63.21 -56.42 4.60
CA HIS A 1051 63.44 -56.31 3.16
C HIS A 1051 63.56 -57.65 2.43
N SER A 1052 64.12 -58.69 3.06
CA SER A 1052 64.20 -60.03 2.44
C SER A 1052 62.81 -60.63 2.17
N PRO A 1053 61.87 -60.73 3.14
CA PRO A 1053 60.48 -61.13 2.86
C PRO A 1053 59.79 -60.29 1.78
N ALA A 1054 59.98 -58.97 1.80
CA ALA A 1054 59.40 -58.09 0.77
C ALA A 1054 59.98 -58.36 -0.63
N LEU A 1055 61.27 -58.65 -0.74
CA LEU A 1055 61.91 -59.04 -2.01
C LEU A 1055 61.47 -60.42 -2.48
N HIS A 1056 61.40 -61.41 -1.58
CA HIS A 1056 60.86 -62.76 -1.86
C HIS A 1056 59.44 -62.72 -2.43
N LEU A 1057 58.57 -61.89 -1.84
CA LEU A 1057 57.21 -61.69 -2.33
C LEU A 1057 57.15 -60.89 -3.65
N LEU A 1058 58.14 -60.04 -3.96
CA LEU A 1058 58.25 -59.39 -5.28
C LEU A 1058 58.71 -60.37 -6.38
N THR A 1059 59.70 -61.22 -6.09
CA THR A 1059 60.28 -62.18 -7.04
C THR A 1059 59.38 -63.40 -7.24
N HIS A 1060 59.07 -64.15 -6.18
CA HIS A 1060 58.28 -65.38 -6.26
C HIS A 1060 56.77 -65.11 -6.14
N GLY A 1061 56.36 -64.10 -5.35
CA GLY A 1061 54.96 -63.74 -5.15
C GLY A 1061 54.33 -63.01 -6.36
N LEU A 1062 54.97 -61.96 -6.89
CA LEU A 1062 54.44 -61.19 -8.04
C LEU A 1062 55.09 -61.52 -9.39
N GLY A 1063 56.29 -62.11 -9.42
CA GLY A 1063 57.03 -62.33 -10.67
C GLY A 1063 57.45 -61.01 -11.33
N ASP A 1064 57.90 -60.05 -10.53
CA ASP A 1064 58.20 -58.67 -10.93
C ASP A 1064 59.64 -58.27 -10.57
N TYR A 1065 60.58 -58.86 -11.31
CA TYR A 1065 62.01 -58.61 -11.19
C TYR A 1065 62.38 -57.14 -11.41
N ASP A 1066 61.67 -56.42 -12.29
CA ASP A 1066 61.88 -54.99 -12.55
C ASP A 1066 61.52 -54.13 -11.33
N SER A 1067 60.39 -54.42 -10.65
CA SER A 1067 60.03 -53.73 -9.41
C SER A 1067 60.95 -54.12 -8.24
N ALA A 1068 61.42 -55.36 -8.17
CA ALA A 1068 62.40 -55.81 -7.17
C ALA A 1068 63.76 -55.08 -7.31
N ILE A 1069 64.23 -54.87 -8.55
CA ILE A 1069 65.41 -54.04 -8.84
C ILE A 1069 65.17 -52.59 -8.40
N ARG A 1070 64.01 -52.00 -8.72
CA ARG A 1070 63.67 -50.62 -8.30
C ARG A 1070 63.62 -50.47 -6.78
N TYR A 1071 63.07 -51.46 -6.08
CA TYR A 1071 63.05 -51.50 -4.61
C TYR A 1071 64.48 -51.41 -4.03
N CYS A 1072 65.45 -52.13 -4.62
CA CYS A 1072 66.85 -52.09 -4.19
C CYS A 1072 67.52 -50.74 -4.47
N VAL A 1073 67.26 -50.12 -5.63
CA VAL A 1073 67.79 -48.78 -5.99
C VAL A 1073 67.29 -47.70 -5.03
N PHE A 1074 66.00 -47.74 -4.67
CA PHE A 1074 65.36 -46.69 -3.86
C PHE A 1074 65.26 -47.00 -2.36
N GLY A 1075 65.72 -48.18 -1.91
CA GLY A 1075 65.79 -48.53 -0.48
C GLY A 1075 64.46 -48.95 0.16
N GLY A 1076 63.43 -49.26 -0.64
CA GLY A 1076 62.10 -49.63 -0.13
C GLY A 1076 60.94 -49.11 -0.98
N PRO A 1077 59.68 -49.29 -0.53
CA PRO A 1077 58.51 -49.01 -1.36
C PRO A 1077 58.23 -47.51 -1.58
N ARG A 1078 58.38 -46.67 -0.55
CA ARG A 1078 57.98 -45.24 -0.57
C ARG A 1078 58.86 -44.35 -1.45
N SER A 1079 60.15 -44.61 -1.50
CA SER A 1079 61.15 -43.75 -2.16
C SER A 1079 61.06 -43.72 -3.70
N SER A 1080 60.16 -44.52 -4.27
CA SER A 1080 60.00 -44.71 -5.73
C SER A 1080 59.14 -43.65 -6.45
N SER A 1081 58.45 -42.74 -5.72
CA SER A 1081 57.38 -41.93 -6.32
C SER A 1081 57.21 -40.50 -5.77
N SER A 1082 58.29 -39.71 -5.74
CA SER A 1082 58.24 -38.26 -5.49
C SER A 1082 57.61 -37.47 -6.67
N SER A 1083 56.28 -37.34 -6.69
CA SER A 1083 55.55 -36.58 -7.72
C SER A 1083 55.70 -35.05 -7.63
N THR A 1084 56.61 -34.55 -6.80
CA THR A 1084 56.78 -33.13 -6.43
C THR A 1084 57.94 -32.43 -7.13
N GLY A 1085 58.50 -33.02 -8.18
CA GLY A 1085 59.61 -32.44 -8.98
C GLY A 1085 60.97 -32.46 -8.28
N ILE A 1086 61.04 -32.90 -7.03
CA ILE A 1086 62.27 -33.20 -6.31
C ILE A 1086 62.77 -34.57 -6.78
N LEU A 1087 64.05 -34.65 -7.14
CA LEU A 1087 64.71 -35.89 -7.56
C LEU A 1087 64.47 -37.00 -6.53
N PRO A 1088 64.15 -38.25 -6.96
CA PRO A 1088 64.04 -39.37 -6.04
C PRO A 1088 65.32 -39.53 -5.23
N GLU A 1089 65.18 -39.58 -3.91
CA GLU A 1089 66.31 -39.76 -3.00
C GLU A 1089 66.81 -41.20 -3.15
N LEU A 1090 68.04 -41.34 -3.68
CA LEU A 1090 68.72 -42.62 -3.81
C LEU A 1090 69.10 -43.10 -2.42
N ALA A 1091 68.84 -44.37 -2.11
CA ALA A 1091 69.18 -44.96 -0.84
C ALA A 1091 70.70 -44.99 -0.59
N ASP A 1092 71.10 -44.97 0.68
CA ASP A 1092 72.50 -45.12 1.08
C ASP A 1092 73.15 -46.33 0.39
N TYR A 1093 74.35 -46.13 -0.15
CA TYR A 1093 75.07 -47.15 -0.92
C TYR A 1093 75.25 -48.47 -0.14
N THR A 1094 75.45 -48.38 1.18
CA THR A 1094 75.51 -49.54 2.09
C THR A 1094 74.20 -50.32 2.13
N LEU A 1095 73.06 -49.63 2.23
CA LEU A 1095 71.73 -50.24 2.17
C LEU A 1095 71.51 -50.85 0.78
N GLN A 1096 71.82 -50.13 -0.31
CA GLN A 1096 71.71 -50.63 -1.68
C GLN A 1096 72.49 -51.95 -1.86
N THR A 1097 73.75 -52.04 -1.43
CA THR A 1097 74.54 -53.29 -1.49
C THR A 1097 73.88 -54.42 -0.70
N THR A 1098 73.35 -54.19 0.51
CA THR A 1098 72.63 -55.25 1.25
C THR A 1098 71.34 -55.70 0.54
N LEU A 1099 70.58 -54.77 -0.04
CA LEU A 1099 69.36 -55.09 -0.78
C LEU A 1099 69.65 -55.84 -2.08
N PHE A 1100 70.67 -55.42 -2.84
CA PHE A 1100 71.10 -56.12 -4.04
C PHE A 1100 71.65 -57.52 -3.73
N ARG A 1101 72.33 -57.72 -2.59
CA ARG A 1101 72.73 -59.05 -2.12
C ARG A 1101 71.52 -59.95 -1.81
N HIS A 1102 70.51 -59.45 -1.11
CA HIS A 1102 69.27 -60.21 -0.88
C HIS A 1102 68.55 -60.51 -2.20
N LEU A 1103 68.49 -59.55 -3.13
CA LEU A 1103 67.89 -59.75 -4.45
C LEU A 1103 68.62 -60.84 -5.26
N LEU A 1104 69.95 -60.90 -5.19
CA LEU A 1104 70.76 -61.92 -5.85
C LEU A 1104 70.47 -63.32 -5.28
N ASP A 1105 70.34 -63.44 -3.96
CA ASP A 1105 70.00 -64.70 -3.29
C ASP A 1105 68.61 -65.21 -3.73
N GLU A 1106 67.58 -64.36 -3.70
CA GLU A 1106 66.24 -64.69 -4.21
C GLU A 1106 66.26 -65.03 -5.72
N PHE A 1107 67.06 -64.33 -6.54
CA PHE A 1107 67.18 -64.61 -7.97
C PHE A 1107 67.79 -66.00 -8.24
N LEU A 1108 68.76 -66.45 -7.43
CA LEU A 1108 69.35 -67.78 -7.55
C LEU A 1108 68.36 -68.91 -7.17
N HIS A 1109 67.33 -68.59 -6.40
CA HIS A 1109 66.25 -69.50 -6.00
C HIS A 1109 65.03 -69.50 -6.94
N ILE A 1110 65.05 -68.75 -8.06
CA ILE A 1110 63.99 -68.80 -9.09
C ILE A 1110 63.83 -70.22 -9.66
N GLU A 1111 62.58 -70.72 -9.71
CA GLU A 1111 62.26 -72.10 -10.11
C GLU A 1111 62.52 -72.37 -11.60
N ASP A 1112 62.21 -71.44 -12.51
CA ASP A 1112 62.53 -71.59 -13.93
C ASP A 1112 64.02 -71.29 -14.16
N VAL A 1113 64.76 -72.33 -14.52
CA VAL A 1113 66.20 -72.27 -14.82
C VAL A 1113 66.52 -71.24 -15.92
N SER A 1114 65.62 -71.02 -16.86
CA SER A 1114 65.78 -70.09 -17.98
C SER A 1114 65.73 -68.64 -17.49
N ASP A 1115 64.66 -68.31 -16.76
CA ASP A 1115 64.43 -66.96 -16.22
C ASP A 1115 65.47 -66.65 -15.14
N ARG A 1116 65.85 -67.64 -14.30
CA ARG A 1116 66.96 -67.53 -13.34
C ARG A 1116 68.26 -67.09 -14.02
N ILE A 1117 68.66 -67.74 -15.10
CA ILE A 1117 69.91 -67.42 -15.82
C ILE A 1117 69.82 -66.03 -16.47
N GLU A 1118 68.70 -65.70 -17.14
CA GLU A 1118 68.54 -64.40 -17.80
C GLU A 1118 68.50 -63.24 -16.79
N ARG A 1119 67.68 -63.34 -15.73
CA ARG A 1119 67.51 -62.24 -14.74
C ARG A 1119 68.75 -62.08 -13.87
N THR A 1120 69.44 -63.15 -13.49
CA THR A 1120 70.67 -63.05 -12.68
C THR A 1120 71.83 -62.48 -13.50
N SER A 1121 71.98 -62.89 -14.77
CA SER A 1121 73.04 -62.32 -15.63
C SER A 1121 72.77 -60.85 -15.97
N ASP A 1122 71.53 -60.45 -16.23
CA ASP A 1122 71.16 -59.04 -16.44
C ASP A 1122 71.36 -58.19 -15.17
N LEU A 1123 70.96 -58.70 -13.99
CA LEU A 1123 71.19 -58.05 -12.70
C LEU A 1123 72.69 -57.81 -12.46
N LEU A 1124 73.51 -58.85 -12.57
CA LEU A 1124 74.96 -58.76 -12.35
C LEU A 1124 75.65 -57.90 -13.42
N ALA A 1125 75.20 -57.92 -14.68
CA ALA A 1125 75.79 -57.10 -15.75
C ALA A 1125 75.45 -55.60 -15.62
N ARG A 1126 74.22 -55.26 -15.21
CA ARG A 1126 73.75 -53.86 -15.08
C ARG A 1126 74.14 -53.23 -13.74
N PHE A 1127 74.09 -54.01 -12.66
CA PHE A 1127 74.27 -53.52 -11.28
C PHE A 1127 75.58 -54.01 -10.65
N ALA A 1128 76.56 -54.41 -11.48
CA ALA A 1128 77.91 -54.84 -11.09
C ALA A 1128 78.59 -53.97 -10.02
N ALA A 1129 78.36 -52.65 -10.04
CA ALA A 1129 78.99 -51.69 -9.13
C ALA A 1129 78.51 -51.75 -7.66
N TRP A 1130 77.43 -52.49 -7.38
CA TRP A 1130 76.88 -52.66 -6.02
C TRP A 1130 77.25 -54.00 -5.36
N PHE A 1131 77.95 -54.89 -6.08
CA PHE A 1131 78.31 -56.23 -5.63
C PHE A 1131 79.83 -56.36 -5.35
N ASP A 1132 80.21 -57.12 -4.32
CA ASP A 1132 81.59 -57.62 -4.21
C ASP A 1132 81.80 -58.81 -5.16
N VAL A 1133 82.88 -58.76 -5.92
CA VAL A 1133 83.36 -59.81 -6.82
C VAL A 1133 83.58 -61.13 -6.07
N ARG A 1134 84.02 -61.08 -4.80
CA ARG A 1134 84.17 -62.27 -3.97
C ARG A 1134 82.82 -62.92 -3.67
N GLU A 1135 81.88 -62.15 -3.14
CA GLU A 1135 80.60 -62.69 -2.69
C GLU A 1135 79.77 -63.24 -3.86
N VAL A 1136 79.81 -62.60 -5.03
CA VAL A 1136 79.17 -63.15 -6.25
C VAL A 1136 79.78 -64.49 -6.66
N LEU A 1137 81.10 -64.65 -6.59
CA LEU A 1137 81.79 -65.91 -6.92
C LEU A 1137 81.57 -67.02 -5.87
N GLU A 1138 81.20 -66.66 -4.64
CA GLU A 1138 80.88 -67.61 -3.56
C GLU A 1138 79.38 -67.98 -3.52
N LEU A 1139 78.50 -67.20 -4.19
CA LEU A 1139 77.05 -67.44 -4.28
C LEU A 1139 76.61 -68.11 -5.60
N VAL A 1140 77.27 -67.83 -6.73
CA VAL A 1140 76.86 -68.38 -8.04
C VAL A 1140 77.18 -69.90 -8.13
N PRO A 1141 76.24 -70.76 -8.57
CA PRO A 1141 76.47 -72.20 -8.69
C PRO A 1141 77.64 -72.58 -9.62
N GLU A 1142 78.42 -73.60 -9.23
CA GLU A 1142 79.54 -74.13 -10.01
C GLU A 1142 79.13 -74.66 -11.41
N ASP A 1143 77.85 -74.97 -11.61
CA ASP A 1143 77.27 -75.43 -12.88
C ASP A 1143 77.22 -74.36 -13.98
N TRP A 1144 77.43 -73.07 -13.65
CA TRP A 1144 77.24 -71.96 -14.59
C TRP A 1144 78.49 -71.68 -15.43
N SER A 1145 78.32 -71.51 -16.75
CA SER A 1145 79.43 -71.15 -17.63
C SER A 1145 79.87 -69.69 -17.44
N VAL A 1146 81.18 -69.46 -17.59
CA VAL A 1146 81.80 -68.12 -17.47
C VAL A 1146 81.16 -67.08 -18.40
N ASP A 1147 80.62 -67.52 -19.54
CA ASP A 1147 79.92 -66.67 -20.51
C ASP A 1147 78.66 -66.00 -19.91
N ILE A 1148 77.94 -66.68 -19.00
CA ILE A 1148 76.76 -66.14 -18.30
C ILE A 1148 77.14 -64.94 -17.43
N LEU A 1149 78.32 -64.98 -16.81
CA LEU A 1149 78.89 -63.90 -16.00
C LEU A 1149 79.70 -62.90 -16.83
N GLY A 1150 79.78 -63.05 -18.15
CA GLY A 1150 80.63 -62.24 -19.03
C GLY A 1150 80.37 -60.73 -18.92
N GLY A 1151 79.12 -60.31 -18.77
CA GLY A 1151 78.75 -58.90 -18.57
C GLY A 1151 79.31 -58.32 -17.26
N PHE A 1152 79.18 -59.07 -16.15
CA PHE A 1152 79.72 -58.70 -14.84
C PHE A 1152 81.25 -58.62 -14.88
N PHE A 1153 81.93 -59.64 -15.39
CA PHE A 1153 83.39 -59.64 -15.49
C PHE A 1153 83.92 -58.50 -16.38
N VAL A 1154 83.25 -58.17 -17.49
CA VAL A 1154 83.61 -57.02 -18.33
C VAL A 1154 83.49 -55.70 -17.57
N HIS A 1155 82.51 -55.53 -16.68
CA HIS A 1155 82.44 -54.36 -15.80
C HIS A 1155 83.58 -54.38 -14.77
N VAL A 1156 83.73 -55.47 -14.01
CA VAL A 1156 84.75 -55.62 -12.96
C VAL A 1156 86.16 -55.36 -13.49
N PHE A 1157 86.53 -55.95 -14.63
CA PHE A 1157 87.84 -55.72 -15.25
C PHE A 1157 88.02 -54.28 -15.76
N ARG A 1158 86.96 -53.61 -16.23
CA ARG A 1158 87.03 -52.18 -16.59
C ARG A 1158 87.28 -51.32 -15.36
N THR A 1159 86.58 -51.57 -14.24
CA THR A 1159 86.74 -50.84 -12.99
C THR A 1159 88.15 -51.03 -12.42
N LEU A 1160 88.66 -52.26 -12.35
CA LEU A 1160 90.02 -52.57 -11.91
C LEU A 1160 91.09 -51.92 -12.81
N VAL A 1161 90.89 -51.91 -14.14
CA VAL A 1161 91.80 -51.23 -15.08
C VAL A 1161 91.71 -49.71 -14.94
N SER A 1162 90.54 -49.15 -14.60
CA SER A 1162 90.38 -47.73 -14.32
C SER A 1162 91.14 -47.34 -13.05
N GLN A 1163 90.90 -48.03 -11.93
CA GLN A 1163 91.58 -47.81 -10.65
C GLN A 1163 93.12 -47.96 -10.78
N ASN A 1164 93.61 -48.89 -11.60
CA ASN A 1164 95.04 -49.05 -11.87
C ASN A 1164 95.63 -47.86 -12.66
N ARG A 1165 94.86 -47.28 -13.60
CA ARG A 1165 95.25 -46.05 -14.33
C ARG A 1165 95.19 -44.83 -13.43
N GLU A 1166 94.15 -44.72 -12.62
CA GLU A 1166 93.89 -43.63 -11.67
C GLU A 1166 94.97 -43.56 -10.60
N THR A 1167 95.21 -44.64 -9.85
CA THR A 1167 96.32 -44.72 -8.88
C THR A 1167 97.70 -44.50 -9.50
N ARG A 1168 97.88 -44.83 -10.79
CA ARG A 1168 99.11 -44.50 -11.54
C ARG A 1168 99.21 -43.00 -11.89
N ILE A 1169 98.10 -42.31 -12.14
CA ILE A 1169 98.03 -40.86 -12.32
C ILE A 1169 98.22 -40.15 -10.98
N GLU A 1170 97.53 -40.56 -9.91
CA GLU A 1170 97.73 -40.04 -8.55
C GLU A 1170 99.18 -40.19 -8.09
N ARG A 1171 99.81 -41.33 -8.35
CA ARG A 1171 101.25 -41.56 -8.08
C ARG A 1171 102.16 -40.64 -8.90
N ALA A 1172 101.78 -40.27 -10.12
CA ALA A 1172 102.53 -39.31 -10.93
C ALA A 1172 102.32 -37.86 -10.45
N LEU A 1173 101.10 -37.50 -10.09
CA LEU A 1173 100.73 -36.17 -9.56
C LEU A 1173 101.36 -35.93 -8.19
N SER A 1174 101.30 -36.89 -7.27
CA SER A 1174 101.96 -36.82 -5.96
C SER A 1174 103.50 -36.78 -6.08
N ALA A 1175 104.09 -37.49 -7.03
CA ALA A 1175 105.51 -37.34 -7.34
C ALA A 1175 105.85 -35.94 -7.88
N GLY A 1176 104.99 -35.36 -8.73
CA GLY A 1176 105.12 -33.99 -9.23
C GLY A 1176 104.97 -32.93 -8.13
N LEU A 1177 103.99 -33.10 -7.23
CA LEU A 1177 103.81 -32.25 -6.05
C LEU A 1177 105.01 -32.33 -5.10
N ASN A 1178 105.53 -33.53 -4.85
CA ASN A 1178 106.73 -33.73 -4.03
C ASN A 1178 107.97 -33.06 -4.66
N LEU A 1179 108.12 -33.11 -5.98
CA LEU A 1179 109.17 -32.35 -6.70
C LEU A 1179 108.97 -30.82 -6.57
N ARG A 1180 107.74 -30.33 -6.65
CA ARG A 1180 107.43 -28.90 -6.47
C ARG A 1180 107.74 -28.43 -5.05
N ILE A 1181 107.28 -29.17 -4.05
CA ILE A 1181 107.53 -28.89 -2.63
C ILE A 1181 109.04 -28.99 -2.32
N ALA A 1182 109.77 -29.94 -2.91
CA ALA A 1182 111.22 -30.01 -2.77
C ALA A 1182 111.93 -28.79 -3.39
N ALA A 1183 111.48 -28.27 -4.53
CA ALA A 1183 112.01 -27.05 -5.14
C ALA A 1183 111.68 -25.80 -4.30
N GLU A 1184 110.42 -25.67 -3.84
CA GLU A 1184 109.97 -24.61 -2.92
C GLU A 1184 110.77 -24.64 -1.60
N TYR A 1185 111.08 -25.82 -1.07
CA TYR A 1185 111.92 -26.00 0.11
C TYR A 1185 113.37 -25.57 -0.13
N ILE A 1186 113.97 -25.95 -1.27
CA ILE A 1186 115.34 -25.54 -1.63
C ILE A 1186 115.44 -24.01 -1.75
N ASP A 1187 114.58 -23.39 -2.54
CA ASP A 1187 114.48 -21.93 -2.69
C ASP A 1187 114.21 -21.23 -1.34
N GLY A 1188 113.37 -21.84 -0.48
CA GLY A 1188 113.17 -21.43 0.90
C GLY A 1188 114.46 -21.46 1.73
N THR A 1189 115.26 -22.54 1.65
CA THR A 1189 116.54 -22.63 2.37
C THR A 1189 117.61 -21.65 1.85
N GLU A 1190 117.67 -21.40 0.53
CA GLU A 1190 118.55 -20.38 -0.04
C GLU A 1190 118.16 -18.96 0.42
N LYS A 1191 116.85 -18.66 0.47
CA LYS A 1191 116.31 -17.40 1.01
C LYS A 1191 116.56 -17.24 2.52
N VAL A 1192 116.56 -18.33 3.29
CA VAL A 1192 116.88 -18.29 4.72
C VAL A 1192 118.35 -17.96 4.96
N GLY A 1193 119.25 -18.48 4.11
CA GLY A 1193 120.69 -18.22 4.13
C GLY A 1193 121.45 -18.90 5.27
N PRO A 1194 122.79 -19.01 5.18
CA PRO A 1194 123.61 -19.58 6.23
C PRO A 1194 123.66 -18.67 7.47
N TRP A 1195 123.66 -19.29 8.64
CA TRP A 1195 123.85 -18.65 9.94
C TRP A 1195 125.25 -19.01 10.46
N VAL A 1196 125.88 -18.09 11.20
CA VAL A 1196 127.20 -18.31 11.80
C VAL A 1196 127.07 -18.31 13.32
N GLU A 1197 127.58 -19.36 13.95
CA GLU A 1197 127.61 -19.52 15.40
C GLU A 1197 128.95 -19.03 15.94
N GLU A 1198 128.93 -17.87 16.61
CA GLU A 1198 130.10 -17.31 17.32
C GLU A 1198 129.93 -17.48 18.84
N ALA A 1199 131.01 -17.32 19.59
CA ALA A 1199 131.04 -17.60 21.04
C ALA A 1199 130.13 -16.69 21.90
N GLU A 1200 129.61 -15.59 21.34
CA GLU A 1200 128.62 -14.71 21.99
C GLU A 1200 127.18 -14.93 21.48
N GLY A 1201 126.97 -15.88 20.55
CA GLY A 1201 125.67 -16.30 20.04
C GLY A 1201 125.60 -16.39 18.50
N VAL A 1202 124.59 -17.10 17.99
CA VAL A 1202 124.35 -17.25 16.55
C VAL A 1202 123.85 -15.93 15.94
N ARG A 1203 124.44 -15.51 14.82
CA ARG A 1203 123.99 -14.34 14.04
C ARG A 1203 123.78 -14.67 12.56
N ARG A 1204 122.86 -13.91 11.94
CA ARG A 1204 122.55 -13.96 10.52
C ARG A 1204 123.42 -12.95 9.78
N LEU A 1205 124.05 -13.36 8.68
CA LEU A 1205 125.18 -12.66 8.08
C LEU A 1205 124.84 -11.34 7.32
N LYS A 1206 123.58 -10.87 7.31
CA LYS A 1206 123.07 -10.00 6.24
C LYS A 1206 122.65 -8.57 6.62
N ASP A 1207 122.59 -8.23 7.90
CA ASP A 1207 122.02 -6.95 8.35
C ASP A 1207 123.06 -5.82 8.47
N ALA A 1208 123.60 -5.37 7.32
CA ALA A 1208 124.55 -4.25 7.24
C ALA A 1208 124.47 -3.47 5.89
N GLU A 1209 123.47 -2.61 5.75
CA GLU A 1209 123.36 -1.57 4.69
C GLU A 1209 124.11 -0.26 5.09
N PRO A 1210 124.28 0.79 4.24
CA PRO A 1210 123.57 1.12 2.96
C PRO A 1210 124.41 1.71 1.79
N ARG A 1211 123.80 1.89 0.59
CA ARG A 1211 123.66 3.20 -0.16
C ARG A 1211 123.49 3.14 -1.72
N ARG A 1212 122.35 3.71 -2.18
CA ARG A 1212 122.16 4.72 -3.28
C ARG A 1212 122.36 4.41 -4.79
N VAL A 1213 121.28 4.74 -5.56
CA VAL A 1213 121.26 5.47 -6.87
C VAL A 1213 121.69 4.65 -8.13
N SER A 1214 121.08 4.73 -9.33
CA SER A 1214 120.05 5.60 -9.97
C SER A 1214 119.17 4.91 -11.05
N LEU A 1215 118.01 5.53 -11.33
CA LEU A 1215 117.26 5.73 -12.61
C LEU A 1215 118.05 5.65 -13.96
N PRO A 1216 117.40 5.61 -15.17
CA PRO A 1216 115.96 5.40 -15.55
C PRO A 1216 115.71 4.53 -16.84
N ASP A 1217 114.45 4.50 -17.32
CA ASP A 1217 113.93 4.25 -18.71
C ASP A 1217 114.14 2.84 -19.37
N ASP A 1218 113.39 2.37 -20.38
CA ASP A 1218 112.38 3.01 -21.25
C ASP A 1218 111.27 2.02 -21.80
N HIS A 1219 110.28 2.57 -22.53
CA HIS A 1219 109.14 2.04 -23.37
C HIS A 1219 109.09 0.55 -23.85
N SER A 1220 107.95 -0.04 -24.30
CA SER A 1220 106.74 0.50 -24.97
C SER A 1220 105.43 -0.32 -24.81
N ASP A 1221 104.29 0.26 -25.19
CA ASP A 1221 102.92 -0.33 -25.22
C ASP A 1221 102.68 -1.46 -26.26
N ALA A 1222 101.61 -2.26 -26.08
CA ALA A 1222 100.46 -2.35 -27.02
C ALA A 1222 99.33 -3.34 -26.62
N SER A 1223 98.12 -2.81 -26.38
CA SER A 1223 96.75 -3.30 -26.71
C SER A 1223 96.29 -4.77 -26.57
N ASP A 1224 95.19 -4.92 -25.81
CA ASP A 1224 93.91 -5.62 -26.08
C ASP A 1224 93.74 -7.17 -26.06
N ASP A 1225 92.63 -7.56 -25.41
CA ASP A 1225 91.67 -8.65 -25.70
C ASP A 1225 92.19 -10.08 -26.04
N SER A 1226 91.77 -11.15 -25.35
CA SER A 1226 90.40 -11.42 -24.84
C SER A 1226 90.30 -12.75 -24.05
N ALA A 1227 89.10 -13.01 -23.52
CA ALA A 1227 88.50 -14.34 -23.30
C ALA A 1227 89.04 -15.31 -22.22
N GLU A 1228 88.27 -15.34 -21.11
CA GLU A 1228 87.54 -16.53 -20.62
C GLU A 1228 88.28 -17.68 -19.86
N PHE A 1229 87.46 -18.51 -19.21
CA PHE A 1229 87.75 -19.74 -18.45
C PHE A 1229 88.71 -19.65 -17.25
N GLY A 1230 88.12 -19.68 -16.05
CA GLY A 1230 88.77 -20.19 -14.84
C GLY A 1230 88.39 -21.66 -14.59
N GLU A 1231 89.23 -22.37 -13.85
CA GLU A 1231 88.97 -23.73 -13.34
C GLU A 1231 89.31 -23.82 -11.83
N THR A 1232 89.00 -24.95 -11.19
CA THR A 1232 88.57 -25.01 -9.79
C THR A 1232 89.53 -25.69 -8.81
N VAL A 1233 89.46 -25.22 -7.55
CA VAL A 1233 89.71 -25.95 -6.29
C VAL A 1233 91.13 -26.44 -5.96
N GLY A 1234 91.59 -26.12 -4.74
CA GLY A 1234 92.61 -26.88 -4.00
C GLY A 1234 91.94 -27.67 -2.84
N PRO A 1235 92.26 -28.96 -2.61
CA PRO A 1235 91.45 -29.82 -1.73
C PRO A 1235 92.03 -30.14 -0.34
N THR A 1236 91.12 -30.40 0.60
CA THR A 1236 91.15 -31.38 1.73
C THR A 1236 92.42 -31.62 2.58
N SER A 1237 92.33 -31.30 3.88
CA SER A 1237 92.57 -32.20 5.05
C SER A 1237 92.65 -31.37 6.35
N GLY A 1238 92.29 -31.84 7.55
CA GLY A 1238 91.58 -33.09 7.89
C GLY A 1238 92.36 -34.01 8.82
N GLU A 1239 92.34 -33.78 10.13
CA GLU A 1239 92.82 -34.75 11.14
C GLU A 1239 92.11 -34.54 12.50
N VAL A 1240 92.07 -35.59 13.33
CA VAL A 1240 91.32 -35.67 14.61
C VAL A 1240 92.14 -36.47 15.61
N GLY A 1241 92.24 -36.07 16.88
CA GLY A 1241 92.70 -37.01 17.92
C GLY A 1241 93.35 -36.53 19.22
N GLN A 1242 92.79 -35.55 19.94
CA GLN A 1242 92.64 -35.63 21.42
C GLN A 1242 91.71 -34.54 21.97
#